data_AF-A0A176FBR0-F1
#
_entry.id   AF-A0A176FBR0-F1
#
_cell.length_a   1.000
_cell.length_b   1.000
_cell.length_c   1.000
_cell.angle_alpha   90.00
_cell.angle_beta   90.00
_cell.angle_gamma   90.00
#
_symmetry.space_group_name_H-M   'P 1'
#
loop_
_entity.id
_entity.type
_entity.pdbx_description
1 polymer ?
#
loop_
_entity_poly.entity_id
_entity_poly.type
_entity_poly.pdbx_seq_one_letter_code
_entity_poly.pdbx_strand_id
1 'polypeptide(L)'
;MLLSGLAYAGNAATLTLFSPISFVFGSVFALIAVRLFGLAGGCVVALMGSCYTVYAWGHPYALIIFTAEAAAVYVLSRRVSNLAMADALFWMFAGCPLALVFYGGAMGMESVSAGLIALKQATNGVFNALVAGLLLIALRRWLPPAFRAGTRASFHSLVFYVLVLVASVSAAGMTVLESRREYRQALEHVDALLTLLSSWTQEELADGRPLSEIEAAYERDIGLFMANMAHDQPRRPEIGLAMTEPGGVSEVLIGSVSSPTRAGEITRLDEHLLLWEPAGDMPAMTRSRESRYLLRAPLEGDLAGRELLIEVSADSVVAQMEAAGRWNMLMLAIAIGLAMIVSKVLSAWLGAPIGRLARLSDGLTGSITSGQDSGVVFPTSNIAEYETLSTSLRDMSAKLGESFRSQKAVQKTLEERVQDRTRALDRMSQVARQTTNSVLIMDTDARIEWVNEAFTDMTGYTLDGVVGKMPDRVLLGGQSDEDVIRDMRDALGRIEGFDVEIVIYDIRQRPFWAEVCCNPMWDSGGQHAGFIAIMNDITQRRKTSQMLQESLERVQLATEVAQIGIWAYDPISGKVEWSDGNFRLYGLSPRSFDETISAWPDLLNPDDRERVAKEVEAALASDATPFESEFRIYNPEKGARVLRSVARVLRDDQGRAVRMTGVNLDVTEDRRAAEALGNAAKRNAAVLDNVADSIITLDRKGAIQSFNRASETMFGYPAEDVIGRDVKTLFPSEAGGPEGGFMAEYLSERGADLLGQVREMEALRRNGEAFPVALAVSEVETRGETVFIAIIRDITESRRVARMQAEFIATVSHELRTPLTSIKGTLSLIRGGVLGTLDEKGEKIVGAAMANSDRLSGLIDEILDLERLTAGKLTLDIAPCRLDVLVRQSVEVNHGYADRFGVQLAVEGKLPEVEVAVDQFRAGQILSNYISNAVKFSDEGQTVTVSAEKRRGAVRVVVTDRGQGIPEKFHGAIFKKFSQTDASDTRKSGGSGLGLAISKELANQMGGRVGFVSHEGEGARFWVEFPLCETGIDVTGAFEHA
;
A
#
# COMPACT_ATOMS: atom_id res chain seq x y z
N MET A 1 24.28 -41.86 20.17
CA MET A 1 23.74 -42.73 21.24
C MET A 1 22.23 -42.86 21.17
N LEU A 2 21.42 -41.83 21.46
CA LEU A 2 19.95 -41.95 21.37
C LEU A 2 19.46 -42.37 19.97
N LEU A 3 19.95 -41.70 18.90
CA LEU A 3 19.66 -42.11 17.51
C LEU A 3 20.17 -43.51 17.17
N SER A 4 21.25 -43.98 17.80
CA SER A 4 21.78 -45.33 17.61
C SER A 4 20.85 -46.39 18.21
N GLY A 5 20.31 -46.13 19.42
CA GLY A 5 19.31 -46.99 20.05
C GLY A 5 17.99 -47.01 19.26
N LEU A 6 17.56 -45.84 18.75
CA LEU A 6 16.39 -45.75 17.88
C LEU A 6 16.61 -46.44 16.52
N ALA A 7 17.81 -46.38 15.94
CA ALA A 7 18.14 -47.12 14.72
C ALA A 7 18.07 -48.64 14.94
N TYR A 8 18.59 -49.13 16.07
CA TYR A 8 18.49 -50.54 16.45
C TYR A 8 17.04 -50.98 16.66
N ALA A 9 16.27 -50.22 17.45
CA ALA A 9 14.85 -50.52 17.70
C ALA A 9 13.99 -50.39 16.43
N GLY A 10 14.27 -49.40 15.59
CA GLY A 10 13.60 -49.20 14.30
C GLY A 10 13.88 -50.31 13.29
N ASN A 11 15.02 -51.00 13.43
CA ASN A 11 15.30 -52.20 12.64
C ASN A 11 14.60 -53.46 13.17
N ALA A 12 14.25 -53.49 14.45
CA ALA A 12 13.40 -54.52 15.03
C ALA A 12 11.91 -54.34 14.68
N ALA A 13 11.49 -53.11 14.40
CA ALA A 13 10.14 -52.81 13.92
C ALA A 13 10.04 -53.09 12.41
N THR A 14 9.32 -54.14 12.02
CA THR A 14 9.09 -54.51 10.62
C THR A 14 7.64 -54.27 10.20
N LEU A 15 7.44 -53.59 9.07
CA LEU A 15 6.12 -53.49 8.43
C LEU A 15 6.05 -54.47 7.25
N THR A 16 5.31 -55.56 7.41
CA THR A 16 5.17 -56.59 6.36
C THR A 16 4.33 -56.08 5.19
N LEU A 17 4.91 -56.02 4.00
CA LEU A 17 4.21 -55.64 2.77
C LEU A 17 3.51 -56.87 2.16
N PHE A 18 4.27 -57.94 1.94
CA PHE A 18 3.76 -59.25 1.56
C PHE A 18 4.76 -60.32 1.96
N SER A 19 4.35 -61.56 2.26
CA SER A 19 5.29 -62.59 2.74
C SER A 19 6.29 -62.93 1.62
N PRO A 20 7.62 -62.75 1.81
CA PRO A 20 8.39 -62.51 3.04
C PRO A 20 9.06 -61.12 3.13
N ILE A 21 8.56 -60.11 2.40
CA ILE A 21 9.11 -58.76 2.32
C ILE A 21 8.50 -57.81 3.36
N SER A 22 9.36 -57.28 4.23
CA SER A 22 9.01 -56.24 5.21
C SER A 22 9.90 -54.99 5.12
N PHE A 23 9.28 -53.81 5.27
CA PHE A 23 9.98 -52.53 5.46
C PHE A 23 10.55 -52.43 6.87
N VAL A 24 11.70 -51.75 6.97
CA VAL A 24 12.53 -51.67 8.16
C VAL A 24 13.00 -50.23 8.33
N PHE A 25 12.89 -49.65 9.52
CA PHE A 25 12.95 -48.19 9.72
C PHE A 25 14.25 -47.65 10.33
N GLY A 26 15.27 -48.47 10.59
CA GLY A 26 16.50 -48.00 11.24
C GLY A 26 17.29 -47.00 10.41
N SER A 27 17.21 -47.01 9.08
CA SER A 27 17.92 -46.03 8.24
C SER A 27 17.36 -44.61 8.34
N VAL A 28 16.12 -44.43 8.79
CA VAL A 28 15.55 -43.11 9.12
C VAL A 28 16.47 -42.35 10.09
N PHE A 29 16.88 -43.00 11.17
CA PHE A 29 17.68 -42.38 12.22
C PHE A 29 19.13 -42.16 11.82
N ALA A 30 19.68 -43.03 10.96
CA ALA A 30 21.00 -42.83 10.37
C ALA A 30 21.03 -41.61 9.46
N LEU A 31 20.00 -41.42 8.62
CA LEU A 31 19.86 -40.27 7.74
C LEU A 31 19.61 -38.95 8.50
N ILE A 32 18.86 -39.00 9.60
CA ILE A 32 18.74 -37.87 10.54
C ILE A 32 20.12 -37.54 11.14
N ALA A 33 20.89 -38.56 11.55
CA ALA A 33 22.22 -38.37 12.11
C ALA A 33 23.21 -37.79 11.09
N VAL A 34 23.13 -38.18 9.82
CA VAL A 34 23.91 -37.59 8.71
C VAL A 34 23.69 -36.07 8.65
N ARG A 35 22.44 -35.61 8.80
CA ARG A 35 22.11 -34.18 8.72
C ARG A 35 22.49 -33.38 9.97
N LEU A 36 22.39 -33.98 11.16
CA LEU A 36 22.65 -33.32 12.44
C LEU A 36 24.12 -33.39 12.89
N PHE A 37 24.80 -34.50 12.60
CA PHE A 37 26.15 -34.81 13.12
C PHE A 37 27.18 -35.07 12.02
N GLY A 38 26.78 -34.99 10.74
CA GLY A 38 27.67 -35.20 9.59
C GLY A 38 28.01 -36.67 9.34
N LEU A 39 29.05 -36.88 8.51
CA LEU A 39 29.45 -38.22 8.03
C LEU A 39 29.71 -39.21 9.16
N ALA A 40 30.57 -38.83 10.12
CA ALA A 40 30.97 -39.71 11.21
C ALA A 40 29.78 -40.13 12.08
N GLY A 41 28.91 -39.18 12.43
CA GLY A 41 27.70 -39.46 13.21
C GLY A 41 26.70 -40.34 12.45
N GLY A 42 26.52 -40.09 11.15
CA GLY A 42 25.70 -40.93 10.26
C GLY A 42 26.19 -42.37 10.19
N CYS A 43 27.48 -42.58 9.90
CA CYS A 43 28.08 -43.91 9.81
C CYS A 43 28.01 -44.68 11.13
N VAL A 44 28.26 -44.04 12.27
CA VAL A 44 28.16 -44.70 13.59
C VAL A 44 26.73 -45.19 13.85
N VAL A 45 25.72 -44.38 13.51
CA VAL A 45 24.31 -44.77 13.69
C VAL A 45 23.92 -45.90 12.72
N ALA A 46 24.39 -45.84 11.46
CA ALA A 46 24.16 -46.90 10.47
C ALA A 46 24.79 -48.24 10.90
N LEU A 47 26.05 -48.24 11.35
CA LEU A 47 26.74 -49.42 11.88
C LEU A 47 25.96 -50.04 13.04
N MET A 48 25.56 -49.24 14.04
CA MET A 48 24.81 -49.74 15.20
C MET A 48 23.41 -50.25 14.84
N GLY A 49 22.70 -49.59 13.93
CA GLY A 49 21.39 -50.05 13.46
C GLY A 49 21.48 -51.38 12.71
N SER A 50 22.51 -51.55 11.90
CA SER A 50 22.70 -52.77 11.09
C SER A 50 23.10 -54.01 11.89
N CYS A 51 23.59 -53.88 13.13
CA CYS A 51 23.92 -55.02 14.01
C CYS A 51 22.73 -55.98 14.18
N TYR A 52 21.51 -55.45 14.31
CA TYR A 52 20.28 -56.25 14.38
C TYR A 52 20.03 -57.01 13.08
N THR A 53 20.23 -56.35 11.93
CA THR A 53 20.03 -56.96 10.60
C THR A 53 21.05 -58.05 10.32
N VAL A 54 22.30 -57.90 10.75
CA VAL A 54 23.33 -58.95 10.64
C VAL A 54 22.95 -60.18 11.46
N TYR A 55 22.43 -59.97 12.68
CA TYR A 55 21.91 -61.06 13.51
C TYR A 55 20.71 -61.75 12.86
N ALA A 56 19.74 -60.98 12.37
CA ALA A 56 18.51 -61.51 11.81
C ALA A 56 18.70 -62.24 10.46
N TRP A 57 19.64 -61.79 9.62
CA TRP A 57 19.83 -62.33 8.26
C TRP A 57 21.04 -63.28 8.16
N GLY A 58 21.89 -63.34 9.19
CA GLY A 58 23.02 -64.27 9.26
C GLY A 58 24.22 -63.92 8.36
N HIS A 59 24.27 -62.73 7.77
CA HIS A 59 25.37 -62.30 6.88
C HIS A 59 25.70 -60.79 6.99
N PRO A 60 26.93 -60.34 6.65
CA PRO A 60 27.37 -58.96 6.88
C PRO A 60 27.04 -57.96 5.77
N TYR A 61 26.52 -58.36 4.60
CA TYR A 61 26.37 -57.45 3.46
C TYR A 61 25.43 -56.27 3.71
N ALA A 62 24.40 -56.45 4.54
CA ALA A 62 23.49 -55.37 4.93
C ALA A 62 24.19 -54.24 5.71
N LEU A 63 25.19 -54.56 6.54
CA LEU A 63 26.03 -53.59 7.25
C LEU A 63 26.81 -52.71 6.27
N ILE A 64 27.37 -53.31 5.21
CA ILE A 64 28.16 -52.60 4.20
C ILE A 64 27.27 -51.65 3.41
N ILE A 65 26.13 -52.14 2.89
CA ILE A 65 25.21 -51.35 2.07
C ILE A 65 24.62 -50.19 2.87
N PHE A 66 24.19 -50.46 4.12
CA PHE A 66 23.59 -49.43 4.97
C PHE A 66 24.60 -48.36 5.40
N THR A 67 25.86 -48.73 5.68
CA THR A 67 26.91 -47.75 5.98
C THR A 67 27.29 -46.93 4.73
N ALA A 68 27.31 -47.58 3.56
CA ALA A 68 27.55 -46.91 2.27
C ALA A 68 26.43 -45.92 1.91
N GLU A 69 25.17 -46.26 2.18
CA GLU A 69 24.01 -45.36 2.02
C GLU A 69 24.21 -44.08 2.82
N ALA A 70 24.49 -44.18 4.12
CA ALA A 70 24.70 -43.02 4.98
C ALA A 70 25.88 -42.13 4.51
N ALA A 71 26.96 -42.75 4.05
CA ALA A 71 28.12 -42.04 3.53
C ALA A 71 27.84 -41.34 2.19
N ALA A 72 27.20 -42.04 1.25
CA ALA A 72 26.84 -41.51 -0.06
C ALA A 72 25.83 -40.37 0.07
N VAL A 73 24.80 -40.53 0.89
CA VAL A 73 23.80 -39.48 1.14
C VAL A 73 24.44 -38.24 1.76
N TYR A 74 25.42 -38.38 2.68
CA TYR A 74 26.17 -37.23 3.17
C TYR A 74 26.87 -36.45 2.04
N VAL A 75 27.59 -37.15 1.16
CA VAL A 75 28.30 -36.53 0.04
C VAL A 75 27.34 -35.88 -0.95
N LEU A 76 26.27 -36.59 -1.33
CA LEU A 76 25.25 -36.11 -2.26
C LEU A 76 24.44 -34.94 -1.68
N SER A 77 24.21 -34.92 -0.36
CA SER A 77 23.46 -33.85 0.31
C SER A 77 24.14 -32.48 0.23
N ARG A 78 25.44 -32.44 -0.10
CA ARG A 78 26.17 -31.18 -0.39
C ARG A 78 25.78 -30.56 -1.73
N ARG A 79 25.32 -31.37 -2.69
CA ARG A 79 24.88 -30.92 -4.02
C ARG A 79 23.35 -30.91 -4.18
N VAL A 80 22.67 -31.84 -3.51
CA VAL A 80 21.22 -32.01 -3.57
C VAL A 80 20.64 -31.75 -2.19
N SER A 81 19.82 -30.70 -2.07
CA SER A 81 19.25 -30.29 -0.77
C SER A 81 18.19 -31.24 -0.20
N ASN A 82 17.63 -32.11 -1.04
CA ASN A 82 16.59 -33.05 -0.68
C ASN A 82 17.18 -34.44 -0.37
N LEU A 83 16.90 -34.94 0.83
CA LEU A 83 17.46 -36.18 1.37
C LEU A 83 16.97 -37.40 0.60
N ALA A 84 15.68 -37.44 0.25
CA ALA A 84 15.10 -38.54 -0.52
C ALA A 84 15.60 -38.59 -1.97
N MET A 85 15.91 -37.42 -2.56
CA MET A 85 16.53 -37.38 -3.89
C MET A 85 17.99 -37.84 -3.85
N ALA A 86 18.75 -37.43 -2.82
CA ALA A 86 20.11 -37.91 -2.62
C ALA A 86 20.16 -39.44 -2.41
N ASP A 87 19.22 -39.96 -1.63
CA ASP A 87 19.07 -41.38 -1.37
C ASP A 87 18.66 -42.17 -2.63
N ALA A 88 17.68 -41.68 -3.39
CA ALA A 88 17.28 -42.30 -4.66
C ALA A 88 18.43 -42.37 -5.68
N LEU A 89 19.26 -41.32 -5.75
CA LEU A 89 20.47 -41.32 -6.60
C LEU A 89 21.49 -42.37 -6.15
N PHE A 90 21.68 -42.52 -4.84
CA PHE A 90 22.53 -43.60 -4.32
C PHE A 90 21.98 -44.96 -4.75
N TRP A 91 20.70 -45.25 -4.52
CA TRP A 91 20.11 -46.54 -4.87
C TRP A 91 20.12 -46.82 -6.37
N MET A 92 19.89 -45.81 -7.20
CA MET A 92 19.89 -45.94 -8.66
C MET A 92 21.28 -46.26 -9.22
N PHE A 93 22.33 -45.59 -8.75
CA PHE A 93 23.66 -45.67 -9.37
C PHE A 93 24.66 -46.55 -8.62
N ALA A 94 24.45 -46.79 -7.32
CA ALA A 94 25.38 -47.52 -6.47
C ALA A 94 24.71 -48.63 -5.65
N GLY A 95 23.60 -48.33 -4.96
CA GLY A 95 22.94 -49.27 -4.04
C GLY A 95 22.39 -50.54 -4.71
N CYS A 96 21.60 -50.41 -5.78
CA CYS A 96 21.08 -51.56 -6.53
C CYS A 96 22.19 -52.42 -7.17
N PRO A 97 23.18 -51.84 -7.89
CA PRO A 97 24.33 -52.61 -8.37
C PRO A 97 25.08 -53.33 -7.25
N LEU A 98 25.32 -52.66 -6.12
CA LEU A 98 26.02 -53.23 -4.98
C LEU A 98 25.25 -54.39 -4.34
N ALA A 99 23.93 -54.26 -4.23
CA ALA A 99 23.06 -55.34 -3.77
C ALA A 99 23.10 -56.53 -4.74
N LEU A 100 23.02 -56.32 -6.05
CA LEU A 100 23.11 -57.41 -7.03
C LEU A 100 24.46 -58.14 -6.98
N VAL A 101 25.57 -57.41 -6.79
CA VAL A 101 26.91 -58.01 -6.65
C VAL A 101 27.03 -58.86 -5.40
N PHE A 102 26.58 -58.36 -4.24
CA PHE A 102 26.69 -59.12 -2.98
C PHE A 102 25.71 -60.29 -2.90
N TYR A 103 24.44 -60.07 -3.25
CA TYR A 103 23.42 -61.10 -3.12
C TYR A 103 23.43 -62.08 -4.29
N GLY A 104 23.54 -61.61 -5.53
CA GLY A 104 23.62 -62.48 -6.71
C GLY A 104 25.00 -63.10 -6.92
N GLY A 105 26.07 -62.31 -6.75
CA GLY A 105 27.44 -62.78 -6.96
C GLY A 105 28.01 -63.54 -5.75
N ALA A 106 28.09 -62.88 -4.59
CA ALA A 106 28.79 -63.45 -3.43
C ALA A 106 28.00 -64.51 -2.66
N MET A 107 26.65 -64.40 -2.60
CA MET A 107 25.79 -65.45 -2.04
C MET A 107 25.27 -66.46 -3.06
N GLY A 108 25.52 -66.25 -4.36
CA GLY A 108 25.03 -67.14 -5.42
C GLY A 108 23.50 -67.24 -5.50
N MET A 109 22.77 -66.22 -5.05
CA MET A 109 21.31 -66.22 -5.09
C MET A 109 20.80 -66.15 -6.53
N GLU A 110 19.64 -66.78 -6.77
CA GLU A 110 18.93 -66.69 -8.05
C GLU A 110 18.67 -65.22 -8.42
N SER A 111 18.80 -64.88 -9.71
CA SER A 111 18.73 -63.50 -10.20
C SER A 111 17.41 -62.81 -9.86
N VAL A 112 16.32 -63.58 -9.78
CA VAL A 112 14.99 -63.09 -9.41
C VAL A 112 14.97 -62.63 -7.95
N SER A 113 15.47 -63.46 -7.03
CA SER A 113 15.52 -63.16 -5.59
C SER A 113 16.51 -62.03 -5.27
N ALA A 114 17.68 -62.00 -5.93
CA ALA A 114 18.64 -60.91 -5.78
C ALA A 114 18.06 -59.57 -6.28
N GLY A 115 17.35 -59.57 -7.40
CA GLY A 115 16.65 -58.40 -7.92
C GLY A 115 15.54 -57.91 -6.98
N LEU A 116 14.77 -58.83 -6.40
CA LEU A 116 13.73 -58.53 -5.42
C LEU A 116 14.31 -57.84 -4.17
N ILE A 117 15.45 -58.33 -3.66
CA ILE A 117 16.14 -57.71 -2.53
C ILE A 117 16.65 -56.31 -2.88
N ALA A 118 17.28 -56.13 -4.04
CA ALA A 118 17.79 -54.83 -4.47
C ALA A 118 16.66 -53.78 -4.55
N LEU A 119 15.53 -54.17 -5.13
CA LEU A 119 14.37 -53.30 -5.33
C LEU A 119 13.64 -52.99 -4.02
N LYS A 120 13.53 -53.98 -3.14
CA LYS A 120 13.04 -53.79 -1.77
C LYS A 120 13.92 -52.77 -1.03
N GLN A 121 15.23 -52.95 -1.05
CA GLN A 121 16.13 -52.10 -0.28
C GLN A 121 16.12 -50.66 -0.82
N ALA A 122 16.04 -50.49 -2.15
CA ALA A 122 15.89 -49.18 -2.77
C ALA A 122 14.59 -48.47 -2.39
N THR A 123 13.44 -49.16 -2.46
CA THR A 123 12.15 -48.58 -2.08
C THR A 123 12.09 -48.23 -0.59
N ASN A 124 12.64 -49.10 0.27
CA ASN A 124 12.72 -48.87 1.71
C ASN A 124 13.65 -47.70 2.07
N GLY A 125 14.81 -47.59 1.40
CA GLY A 125 15.75 -46.47 1.57
C GLY A 125 15.10 -45.12 1.25
N VAL A 126 14.49 -45.01 0.08
CA VAL A 126 13.81 -43.78 -0.36
C VAL A 126 12.67 -43.42 0.59
N PHE A 127 11.86 -44.39 1.01
CA PHE A 127 10.78 -44.17 1.97
C PHE A 127 11.32 -43.65 3.31
N ASN A 128 12.39 -44.27 3.84
CA ASN A 128 13.02 -43.84 5.09
C ASN A 128 13.63 -42.43 4.98
N ALA A 129 14.18 -42.07 3.81
CA ALA A 129 14.70 -40.74 3.55
C ALA A 129 13.59 -39.67 3.52
N LEU A 130 12.38 -40.00 3.03
CA LEU A 130 11.21 -39.12 3.10
C LEU A 130 10.79 -38.88 4.55
N VAL A 131 10.67 -39.94 5.35
CA VAL A 131 10.31 -39.87 6.76
C VAL A 131 11.35 -39.06 7.55
N ALA A 132 12.63 -39.33 7.33
CA ALA A 132 13.73 -38.57 7.95
C ALA A 132 13.66 -37.08 7.59
N GLY A 133 13.40 -36.75 6.32
CA GLY A 133 13.22 -35.38 5.84
C GLY A 133 12.08 -34.65 6.55
N LEU A 134 10.91 -35.28 6.69
CA LEU A 134 9.75 -34.69 7.38
C LEU A 134 9.97 -34.54 8.89
N LEU A 135 10.56 -35.55 9.55
CA LEU A 135 10.89 -35.48 10.97
C LEU A 135 11.86 -34.34 11.28
N LEU A 136 12.86 -34.12 10.42
CA LEU A 136 13.78 -32.98 10.57
C LEU A 136 13.06 -31.63 10.45
N ILE A 137 12.02 -31.53 9.62
CA ILE A 137 11.21 -30.31 9.49
C ILE A 137 10.33 -30.12 10.73
N ALA A 138 9.62 -31.17 11.16
CA ALA A 138 8.67 -31.11 12.28
C ALA A 138 9.36 -30.86 13.63
N LEU A 139 10.47 -31.55 13.90
CA LEU A 139 11.19 -31.49 15.17
C LEU A 139 12.11 -30.26 15.27
N ARG A 140 12.20 -29.43 14.22
CA ARG A 140 13.10 -28.27 14.17
C ARG A 140 12.89 -27.28 15.33
N ARG A 141 11.64 -27.02 15.71
CA ARG A 141 11.31 -26.09 16.81
C ARG A 141 11.77 -26.61 18.18
N TRP A 142 11.95 -27.91 18.30
CA TRP A 142 12.32 -28.61 19.53
C TRP A 142 13.83 -28.91 19.58
N LEU A 143 14.55 -28.80 18.46
CA LEU A 143 16.00 -28.96 18.40
C LEU A 143 16.73 -27.80 19.12
N PRO A 144 17.85 -28.05 19.81
CA PRO A 144 18.68 -27.00 20.41
C PRO A 144 19.23 -26.01 19.36
N PRO A 145 19.53 -24.75 19.71
CA PRO A 145 19.98 -23.72 18.77
C PRO A 145 21.22 -24.12 17.95
N ALA A 146 22.17 -24.85 18.56
CA ALA A 146 23.36 -25.36 17.90
C ALA A 146 23.05 -26.27 16.69
N PHE A 147 21.89 -26.93 16.68
CA PHE A 147 21.44 -27.83 15.60
C PHE A 147 20.41 -27.16 14.66
N ARG A 148 20.02 -25.89 14.90
CA ARG A 148 19.10 -25.12 14.05
C ARG A 148 19.79 -24.41 12.89
N ALA A 149 21.11 -24.18 12.99
CA ALA A 149 21.92 -23.54 11.96
C ALA A 149 22.13 -24.54 10.80
N GLY A 150 21.48 -24.29 9.65
CA GLY A 150 21.60 -25.13 8.44
C GLY A 150 20.38 -25.97 8.05
N THR A 151 19.33 -25.97 8.88
CA THR A 151 18.07 -26.74 8.68
C THR A 151 16.88 -25.86 8.27
N ARG A 152 17.10 -24.74 7.57
CA ARG A 152 15.97 -23.99 6.96
C ARG A 152 15.40 -24.81 5.80
N ALA A 153 14.30 -25.50 6.06
CA ALA A 153 13.55 -26.20 5.04
C ALA A 153 12.87 -25.19 4.11
N SER A 154 13.08 -25.35 2.80
CA SER A 154 12.36 -24.56 1.81
C SER A 154 10.92 -25.07 1.68
N PHE A 155 9.98 -24.19 1.35
CA PHE A 155 8.60 -24.57 1.06
C PHE A 155 8.52 -25.63 -0.05
N HIS A 156 9.36 -25.48 -1.10
CA HIS A 156 9.55 -26.49 -2.16
C HIS A 156 9.84 -27.89 -1.60
N SER A 157 10.76 -27.98 -0.65
CA SER A 157 11.16 -29.26 -0.05
C SER A 157 10.04 -29.88 0.78
N LEU A 158 9.29 -29.08 1.54
CA LEU A 158 8.16 -29.56 2.33
C LEU A 158 7.05 -30.14 1.44
N VAL A 159 6.63 -29.38 0.43
CA VAL A 159 5.60 -29.82 -0.53
C VAL A 159 6.05 -31.09 -1.24
N PHE A 160 7.31 -31.16 -1.67
CA PHE A 160 7.88 -32.37 -2.25
C PHE A 160 7.75 -33.58 -1.31
N TYR A 161 8.20 -33.46 -0.06
CA TYR A 161 8.17 -34.60 0.87
C TYR A 161 6.75 -35.09 1.16
N VAL A 162 5.80 -34.17 1.34
CA VAL A 162 4.40 -34.53 1.60
C VAL A 162 3.77 -35.24 0.41
N LEU A 163 3.93 -34.71 -0.81
CA LEU A 163 3.36 -35.31 -2.01
C LEU A 163 3.93 -36.70 -2.29
N VAL A 164 5.25 -36.86 -2.19
CA VAL A 164 5.88 -38.16 -2.41
C VAL A 164 5.49 -39.13 -1.29
N LEU A 165 5.41 -38.70 -0.02
CA LEU A 165 4.99 -39.58 1.06
C LEU A 165 3.56 -40.09 0.84
N VAL A 166 2.61 -39.20 0.53
CA VAL A 166 1.22 -39.59 0.27
C VAL A 166 1.15 -40.57 -0.90
N ALA A 167 1.80 -40.26 -2.02
CA ALA A 167 1.83 -41.15 -3.17
C ALA A 167 2.49 -42.51 -2.86
N SER A 168 3.57 -42.51 -2.08
CA SER A 168 4.28 -43.74 -1.68
C SER A 168 3.44 -44.60 -0.76
N VAL A 169 2.74 -44.00 0.21
CA VAL A 169 1.83 -44.72 1.11
C VAL A 169 0.64 -45.29 0.34
N SER A 170 0.05 -44.52 -0.59
CA SER A 170 -1.04 -45.01 -1.45
C SER A 170 -0.58 -46.16 -2.36
N ALA A 171 0.57 -46.03 -3.02
CA ALA A 171 1.12 -47.07 -3.89
C ALA A 171 1.50 -48.34 -3.09
N ALA A 172 2.11 -48.18 -1.92
CA ALA A 172 2.41 -49.30 -1.01
C ALA A 172 1.11 -49.97 -0.55
N GLY A 173 0.09 -49.20 -0.17
CA GLY A 173 -1.22 -49.73 0.21
C GLY A 173 -1.88 -50.55 -0.89
N MET A 174 -1.88 -50.05 -2.14
CA MET A 174 -2.37 -50.81 -3.29
C MET A 174 -1.57 -52.10 -3.52
N THR A 175 -0.24 -52.02 -3.42
CA THR A 175 0.65 -53.18 -3.59
C THR A 175 0.38 -54.27 -2.54
N VAL A 176 0.13 -53.86 -1.29
CA VAL A 176 -0.24 -54.79 -0.20
C VAL A 176 -1.59 -55.47 -0.48
N LEU A 177 -2.58 -54.71 -0.96
CA LEU A 177 -3.90 -55.25 -1.29
C LEU A 177 -3.82 -56.25 -2.47
N GLU A 178 -3.07 -55.91 -3.52
CA GLU A 178 -2.90 -56.79 -4.68
C GLU A 178 -2.15 -58.06 -4.31
N SER A 179 -1.06 -57.94 -3.54
CA SER A 179 -0.31 -59.13 -3.12
C SER A 179 -1.12 -60.04 -2.19
N ARG A 180 -1.99 -59.49 -1.32
CA ARG A 180 -2.94 -60.29 -0.53
C ARG A 180 -3.95 -61.02 -1.42
N ARG A 181 -4.37 -60.41 -2.52
CA ARG A 181 -5.27 -61.02 -3.50
C ARG A 181 -4.59 -62.15 -4.25
N GLU A 182 -3.38 -61.94 -4.75
CA GLU A 182 -2.56 -62.96 -5.41
C GLU A 182 -2.29 -64.16 -4.50
N TYR A 183 -1.95 -63.92 -3.23
CA TYR A 183 -1.72 -64.98 -2.26
C TYR A 183 -2.98 -65.81 -2.02
N ARG A 184 -4.15 -65.18 -1.90
CA ARG A 184 -5.43 -65.88 -1.76
C ARG A 184 -5.75 -66.72 -3.00
N GLN A 185 -5.56 -66.17 -4.19
CA GLN A 185 -5.75 -66.91 -5.45
C GLN A 185 -4.80 -68.10 -5.57
N ALA A 186 -3.55 -67.96 -5.13
CA ALA A 186 -2.59 -69.06 -5.14
C ALA A 186 -3.03 -70.19 -4.19
N LEU A 187 -3.54 -69.86 -2.99
CA LEU A 187 -4.11 -70.84 -2.08
C LEU A 187 -5.37 -71.52 -2.65
N GLU A 188 -6.28 -70.76 -3.28
CA GLU A 188 -7.46 -71.31 -3.95
C GLU A 188 -7.08 -72.28 -5.08
N HIS A 189 -6.02 -71.99 -5.86
CA HIS A 189 -5.51 -72.91 -6.88
C HIS A 189 -4.92 -74.19 -6.28
N VAL A 190 -4.21 -74.10 -5.16
CA VAL A 190 -3.67 -75.28 -4.47
C VAL A 190 -4.80 -76.14 -3.91
N ASP A 191 -5.80 -75.53 -3.29
CA ASP A 191 -6.98 -76.23 -2.77
C ASP A 191 -7.77 -76.93 -3.88
N ALA A 192 -8.00 -76.25 -5.01
CA ALA A 192 -8.64 -76.83 -6.18
C ALA A 192 -7.84 -78.00 -6.77
N LEU A 193 -6.52 -77.89 -6.83
CA LEU A 193 -5.63 -78.97 -7.31
C LEU A 193 -5.65 -80.17 -6.37
N LEU A 194 -5.57 -79.95 -5.05
CA LEU A 194 -5.67 -81.01 -4.04
C LEU A 194 -7.03 -81.72 -4.11
N THR A 195 -8.12 -80.95 -4.29
CA THR A 195 -9.48 -81.50 -4.41
C THR A 195 -9.65 -82.31 -5.70
N LEU A 196 -9.13 -81.82 -6.84
CA LEU A 196 -9.14 -82.54 -8.11
C LEU A 196 -8.36 -83.85 -8.01
N LEU A 197 -7.17 -83.82 -7.43
CA LEU A 197 -6.38 -85.03 -7.18
C LEU A 197 -7.13 -85.99 -6.24
N SER A 198 -7.77 -85.50 -5.19
CA SER A 198 -8.56 -86.33 -4.28
C SER A 198 -9.70 -87.03 -5.01
N SER A 199 -10.51 -86.29 -5.78
CA SER A 199 -11.62 -86.84 -6.55
C SER A 199 -11.14 -87.87 -7.58
N TRP A 200 -10.09 -87.53 -8.34
CA TRP A 200 -9.53 -88.42 -9.35
C TRP A 200 -8.98 -89.72 -8.73
N THR A 201 -8.24 -89.62 -7.63
CA THR A 201 -7.65 -90.79 -6.97
C THR A 201 -8.74 -91.68 -6.37
N GLN A 202 -9.81 -91.11 -5.82
CA GLN A 202 -10.94 -91.88 -5.29
C GLN A 202 -11.71 -92.60 -6.40
N GLU A 203 -11.92 -91.97 -7.56
CA GLU A 203 -12.58 -92.59 -8.72
C GLU A 203 -11.76 -93.77 -9.26
N GLU A 204 -10.45 -93.60 -9.42
CA GLU A 204 -9.54 -94.66 -9.90
C GLU A 204 -9.44 -95.85 -8.93
N LEU A 205 -9.49 -95.59 -7.62
CA LEU A 205 -9.55 -96.63 -6.58
C LEU A 205 -10.91 -97.33 -6.55
N ALA A 206 -12.02 -96.61 -6.78
CA ALA A 206 -13.37 -97.17 -6.84
C ALA A 206 -13.58 -98.07 -8.08
N ASP A 207 -12.92 -97.74 -9.20
CA ASP A 207 -12.90 -98.56 -10.43
C ASP A 207 -12.07 -99.86 -10.30
N GLY A 208 -11.45 -100.09 -9.14
CA GLY A 208 -10.73 -101.33 -8.82
C GLY A 208 -9.40 -101.50 -9.55
N ARG A 209 -8.77 -100.41 -10.00
CA ARG A 209 -7.47 -100.49 -10.67
C ARG A 209 -6.37 -100.96 -9.70
N PRO A 210 -5.43 -101.81 -10.16
CA PRO A 210 -4.31 -102.22 -9.32
C PRO A 210 -3.41 -101.03 -8.98
N LEU A 211 -2.97 -100.97 -7.73
CA LEU A 211 -2.12 -99.90 -7.20
C LEU A 211 -0.85 -99.64 -8.04
N SER A 212 -0.29 -100.68 -8.66
CA SER A 212 0.88 -100.59 -9.54
C SER A 212 0.64 -99.84 -10.86
N GLU A 213 -0.61 -99.63 -11.27
CA GLU A 213 -0.97 -98.96 -12.52
C GLU A 213 -1.43 -97.50 -12.32
N ILE A 214 -1.65 -97.07 -11.07
CA ILE A 214 -2.12 -95.73 -10.72
C ILE A 214 -1.12 -94.63 -11.15
N GLU A 215 0.18 -94.88 -11.01
CA GLU A 215 1.22 -93.93 -11.45
C GLU A 215 1.18 -93.70 -12.97
N ALA A 216 0.98 -94.75 -13.77
CA ALA A 216 0.86 -94.66 -15.22
C ALA A 216 -0.48 -94.04 -15.68
N ALA A 217 -1.55 -94.17 -14.89
CA ALA A 217 -2.81 -93.48 -15.10
C ALA A 217 -2.68 -91.97 -14.79
N TYR A 218 -2.01 -91.63 -13.69
CA TYR A 218 -1.71 -90.24 -13.32
C TYR A 218 -0.93 -89.52 -14.42
N GLU A 219 0.13 -90.14 -14.96
CA GLU A 219 0.91 -89.53 -16.04
C GLU A 219 0.10 -89.30 -17.32
N ARG A 220 -0.92 -90.12 -17.61
CA ARG A 220 -1.81 -89.94 -18.77
C ARG A 220 -2.88 -88.89 -18.52
N ASP A 221 -3.62 -89.02 -17.42
CA ASP A 221 -4.87 -88.30 -17.20
C ASP A 221 -4.63 -86.95 -16.55
N ILE A 222 -3.73 -86.91 -15.56
CA ILE A 222 -3.35 -85.69 -14.84
C ILE A 222 -2.09 -85.06 -15.44
N GLY A 223 -1.19 -85.85 -16.01
CA GLY A 223 0.06 -85.34 -16.60
C GLY A 223 -0.14 -84.28 -17.67
N LEU A 224 -1.20 -84.39 -18.51
CA LEU A 224 -1.54 -83.36 -19.50
C LEU A 224 -2.08 -82.08 -18.85
N PHE A 225 -2.90 -82.21 -17.80
CA PHE A 225 -3.40 -81.08 -17.01
C PHE A 225 -2.24 -80.34 -16.32
N MET A 226 -1.32 -81.07 -15.70
CA MET A 226 -0.12 -80.54 -15.06
C MET A 226 0.84 -79.91 -16.07
N ALA A 227 0.97 -80.47 -17.28
CA ALA A 227 1.79 -79.89 -18.34
C ALA A 227 1.23 -78.54 -18.83
N ASN A 228 -0.10 -78.42 -18.93
CA ASN A 228 -0.76 -77.16 -19.27
C ASN A 228 -0.66 -76.13 -18.12
N MET A 229 -0.81 -76.56 -16.87
CA MET A 229 -0.68 -75.69 -15.69
C MET A 229 0.77 -75.20 -15.48
N ALA A 230 1.75 -76.02 -15.85
CA ALA A 230 3.17 -75.68 -15.79
C ALA A 230 3.61 -74.60 -16.81
N HIS A 231 2.78 -74.27 -17.81
CA HIS A 231 3.12 -73.21 -18.77
C HIS A 231 3.12 -71.82 -18.12
N ASP A 232 2.24 -71.61 -17.12
CA ASP A 232 2.06 -70.33 -16.44
C ASP A 232 2.75 -70.25 -15.06
N GLN A 233 3.37 -71.34 -14.58
CA GLN A 233 4.03 -71.39 -13.26
C GLN A 233 5.57 -71.46 -13.35
N PRO A 234 6.30 -70.72 -12.50
CA PRO A 234 7.76 -70.68 -12.54
C PRO A 234 8.43 -71.99 -12.10
N ARG A 235 7.74 -72.81 -11.28
CA ARG A 235 8.21 -74.14 -10.85
C ARG A 235 7.04 -75.11 -10.86
N ARG A 236 7.30 -76.35 -11.29
CA ARG A 236 6.29 -77.41 -11.23
C ARG A 236 6.05 -77.80 -9.77
N PRO A 237 4.79 -77.88 -9.30
CA PRO A 237 4.49 -78.38 -7.97
C PRO A 237 4.89 -79.85 -7.86
N GLU A 238 5.67 -80.18 -6.83
CA GLU A 238 5.92 -81.57 -6.48
C GLU A 238 4.71 -82.12 -5.73
N ILE A 239 4.09 -83.17 -6.28
CA ILE A 239 2.93 -83.83 -5.72
C ILE A 239 3.35 -85.17 -5.11
N GLY A 240 2.86 -85.45 -3.91
CA GLY A 240 2.92 -86.76 -3.27
C GLY A 240 1.52 -87.25 -2.94
N LEU A 241 1.18 -88.49 -3.31
CA LEU A 241 -0.04 -89.17 -2.88
C LEU A 241 0.31 -90.43 -2.11
N ALA A 242 -0.33 -90.63 -0.97
CA ALA A 242 -0.17 -91.82 -0.17
C ALA A 242 -1.48 -92.22 0.53
N MET A 243 -1.65 -93.51 0.77
CA MET A 243 -2.66 -94.03 1.67
C MET A 243 -2.06 -94.17 3.07
N THR A 244 -2.82 -93.76 4.08
CA THR A 244 -2.41 -93.74 5.48
C THR A 244 -3.39 -94.55 6.33
N GLU A 245 -2.86 -95.19 7.37
CA GLU A 245 -3.60 -95.94 8.38
C GLU A 245 -3.37 -95.32 9.77
N PRO A 246 -4.14 -95.69 10.82
CA PRO A 246 -3.99 -95.18 12.19
C PRO A 246 -2.64 -95.49 12.91
N GLY A 247 -1.53 -95.65 12.18
CA GLY A 247 -0.17 -95.86 12.67
C GLY A 247 0.95 -95.37 11.73
N GLY A 248 0.64 -94.72 10.60
CA GLY A 248 1.63 -94.20 9.64
C GLY A 248 1.22 -94.35 8.18
N VAL A 249 2.16 -94.09 7.26
CA VAL A 249 1.95 -94.31 5.81
C VAL A 249 1.85 -95.80 5.55
N SER A 250 0.75 -96.24 4.95
CA SER A 250 0.51 -97.63 4.55
C SER A 250 1.14 -97.91 3.18
N GLU A 251 0.95 -97.00 2.21
CA GLU A 251 1.49 -97.14 0.85
C GLU A 251 1.61 -95.78 0.16
N VAL A 252 2.70 -95.55 -0.61
CA VAL A 252 2.88 -94.34 -1.42
C VAL A 252 2.46 -94.65 -2.85
N LEU A 253 1.51 -93.88 -3.37
CA LEU A 253 0.91 -94.09 -4.69
C LEU A 253 1.67 -93.33 -5.78
N ILE A 254 2.00 -92.06 -5.54
CA ILE A 254 2.67 -91.17 -6.49
C ILE A 254 3.68 -90.31 -5.73
N GLY A 255 4.90 -90.17 -6.28
CA GLY A 255 5.91 -89.26 -5.75
C GLY A 255 6.44 -89.65 -4.36
N SER A 256 6.72 -88.64 -3.52
CA SER A 256 7.21 -88.83 -2.15
C SER A 256 6.48 -87.93 -1.17
N VAL A 257 6.14 -88.47 0.01
CA VAL A 257 5.34 -87.79 1.03
C VAL A 257 6.21 -87.50 2.26
N SER A 258 6.26 -86.23 2.68
CA SER A 258 7.20 -85.73 3.69
C SER A 258 6.57 -85.51 5.08
N SER A 259 5.31 -85.10 5.16
CA SER A 259 4.67 -84.76 6.45
C SER A 259 4.57 -85.91 7.47
N PRO A 260 4.44 -87.20 7.08
CA PRO A 260 4.42 -88.31 8.03
C PRO A 260 5.81 -88.90 8.30
N THR A 261 6.83 -88.55 7.50
CA THR A 261 8.19 -89.10 7.62
C THR A 261 9.18 -88.15 8.30
N ARG A 262 8.87 -86.85 8.36
CA ARG A 262 9.68 -85.82 9.03
C ARG A 262 8.90 -85.12 10.14
N ALA A 263 9.59 -84.77 11.22
CA ALA A 263 9.00 -83.98 12.31
C ALA A 263 8.63 -82.58 11.80
N GLY A 264 7.40 -82.14 12.09
CA GLY A 264 6.89 -80.85 11.68
C GLY A 264 5.57 -80.52 12.36
N GLU A 265 5.17 -79.26 12.26
CA GLU A 265 3.93 -78.73 12.83
C GLU A 265 2.87 -78.61 11.73
N ILE A 266 1.66 -79.06 12.01
CA ILE A 266 0.54 -78.98 11.06
C ILE A 266 -0.39 -77.86 11.49
N THR A 267 -0.51 -76.84 10.67
CA THR A 267 -1.41 -75.71 10.84
C THR A 267 -2.62 -75.87 9.91
N ARG A 268 -3.83 -75.70 10.44
CA ARG A 268 -5.05 -75.71 9.62
C ARG A 268 -5.25 -74.34 8.97
N LEU A 269 -5.31 -74.30 7.63
CA LEU A 269 -5.53 -73.08 6.86
C LEU A 269 -7.00 -72.87 6.48
N ASP A 270 -7.70 -73.96 6.12
CA ASP A 270 -9.13 -73.96 5.79
C ASP A 270 -9.82 -75.27 6.26
N GLU A 271 -11.10 -75.52 5.94
CA GLU A 271 -11.82 -76.73 6.34
C GLU A 271 -11.11 -78.03 5.91
N HIS A 272 -10.61 -78.06 4.67
CA HIS A 272 -9.95 -79.22 4.05
C HIS A 272 -8.45 -79.03 3.76
N LEU A 273 -7.95 -77.79 3.84
CA LEU A 273 -6.56 -77.44 3.56
C LEU A 273 -5.72 -77.30 4.83
N LEU A 274 -4.64 -78.09 4.90
CA LEU A 274 -3.68 -78.10 6.00
C LEU A 274 -2.30 -77.67 5.46
N LEU A 275 -1.45 -77.10 6.31
CA LEU A 275 -0.07 -76.73 6.01
C LEU A 275 0.85 -77.44 6.99
N TRP A 276 1.77 -78.26 6.49
CA TRP A 276 2.84 -78.84 7.29
C TRP A 276 4.12 -78.01 7.13
N GLU A 277 4.70 -77.62 8.26
CA GLU A 277 5.97 -76.90 8.32
C GLU A 277 7.04 -77.76 9.01
N PRO A 278 8.27 -77.83 8.47
CA PRO A 278 9.34 -78.65 9.06
C PRO A 278 9.82 -78.07 10.40
N ALA A 279 10.08 -78.96 11.37
CA ALA A 279 10.62 -78.59 12.67
C ALA A 279 12.15 -78.39 12.60
N GLY A 280 12.66 -77.29 13.17
CA GLY A 280 14.11 -77.02 13.25
C GLY A 280 14.49 -75.54 13.30
N ASP A 281 15.73 -75.26 13.73
CA ASP A 281 16.34 -73.92 13.71
C ASP A 281 16.88 -73.61 12.31
N MET A 282 15.97 -73.28 11.40
CA MET A 282 16.26 -72.91 10.02
C MET A 282 15.69 -71.53 9.71
N PRO A 283 16.30 -70.77 8.78
CA PRO A 283 15.78 -69.48 8.37
C PRO A 283 14.34 -69.58 7.87
N ALA A 284 13.51 -68.58 8.21
CA ALA A 284 12.08 -68.59 7.91
C ALA A 284 11.76 -68.83 6.42
N MET A 285 12.55 -68.27 5.51
CA MET A 285 12.39 -68.45 4.06
C MET A 285 12.64 -69.89 3.60
N THR A 286 13.67 -70.53 4.16
CA THR A 286 13.98 -71.94 3.88
C THR A 286 12.87 -72.84 4.43
N ARG A 287 12.37 -72.53 5.64
CA ARG A 287 11.24 -73.23 6.24
C ARG A 287 10.02 -73.18 5.34
N SER A 288 9.63 -71.98 4.87
CA SER A 288 8.45 -71.80 4.01
C SER A 288 8.56 -72.52 2.65
N ARG A 289 9.75 -72.64 2.07
CA ARG A 289 9.95 -73.40 0.82
C ARG A 289 9.86 -74.90 1.01
N GLU A 290 10.31 -75.41 2.16
CA GLU A 290 10.22 -76.83 2.51
C GLU A 290 8.85 -77.27 3.03
N SER A 291 7.98 -76.31 3.36
CA SER A 291 6.59 -76.58 3.78
C SER A 291 5.78 -77.28 2.68
N ARG A 292 4.74 -78.01 3.10
CA ARG A 292 3.86 -78.79 2.22
C ARG A 292 2.41 -78.45 2.52
N TYR A 293 1.62 -78.13 1.50
CA TYR A 293 0.17 -78.06 1.60
C TYR A 293 -0.40 -79.46 1.51
N LEU A 294 -1.35 -79.80 2.37
CA LEU A 294 -1.87 -81.16 2.47
C LEU A 294 -3.39 -81.20 2.62
N LEU A 295 -3.97 -82.23 2.02
CA LEU A 295 -5.39 -82.59 2.12
C LEU A 295 -5.49 -84.04 2.59
N ARG A 296 -6.41 -84.28 3.53
CA ARG A 296 -6.72 -85.63 4.03
C ARG A 296 -8.18 -85.93 3.75
N ALA A 297 -8.43 -87.04 3.07
CA ALA A 297 -9.78 -87.49 2.74
C ALA A 297 -9.98 -88.95 3.18
N PRO A 298 -11.09 -89.30 3.85
CA PRO A 298 -11.40 -90.70 4.16
C PRO A 298 -11.69 -91.47 2.88
N LEU A 299 -11.29 -92.75 2.84
CA LEU A 299 -11.62 -93.67 1.74
C LEU A 299 -12.87 -94.50 2.05
N GLU A 300 -13.69 -94.75 1.04
CA GLU A 300 -14.92 -95.54 1.12
C GLU A 300 -14.75 -96.94 0.49
N GLY A 301 -15.67 -97.89 0.75
CA GLY A 301 -15.64 -99.24 0.16
C GLY A 301 -14.66 -100.22 0.84
N ASP A 302 -13.97 -101.05 0.06
CA ASP A 302 -13.04 -102.11 0.54
C ASP A 302 -11.79 -101.55 1.26
N LEU A 303 -11.57 -100.24 1.17
CA LEU A 303 -10.47 -99.51 1.83
C LEU A 303 -10.96 -98.68 3.04
N ALA A 304 -12.19 -98.92 3.52
CA ALA A 304 -12.76 -98.21 4.66
C ALA A 304 -11.89 -98.35 5.92
N GLY A 305 -11.50 -97.21 6.51
CA GLY A 305 -10.57 -97.12 7.64
C GLY A 305 -9.16 -96.62 7.29
N ARG A 306 -8.88 -96.42 5.99
CA ARG A 306 -7.68 -95.73 5.47
C ARG A 306 -8.02 -94.29 5.07
N GLU A 307 -7.04 -93.39 5.15
CA GLU A 307 -7.15 -92.00 4.67
C GLU A 307 -6.21 -91.78 3.48
N LEU A 308 -6.70 -91.09 2.45
CA LEU A 308 -5.88 -90.56 1.37
C LEU A 308 -5.20 -89.27 1.84
N LEU A 309 -3.88 -89.25 1.79
CA LEU A 309 -3.04 -88.08 2.05
C LEU A 309 -2.45 -87.58 0.74
N ILE A 310 -2.73 -86.32 0.42
CA ILE A 310 -2.20 -85.64 -0.76
C ILE A 310 -1.35 -84.47 -0.28
N GLU A 311 -0.13 -84.36 -0.79
CA GLU A 311 0.82 -83.29 -0.48
C GLU A 311 1.24 -82.55 -1.75
N VAL A 312 1.34 -81.23 -1.65
CA VAL A 312 1.89 -80.34 -2.68
C VAL A 312 2.98 -79.47 -2.07
N SER A 313 4.15 -79.38 -2.71
CA SER A 313 5.24 -78.48 -2.28
C SER A 313 4.79 -77.02 -2.21
N ALA A 314 5.06 -76.34 -1.08
CA ALA A 314 4.88 -74.89 -1.00
C ALA A 314 5.90 -74.12 -1.86
N ASP A 315 7.01 -74.74 -2.28
CA ASP A 315 8.04 -74.13 -3.13
C ASP A 315 7.47 -73.55 -4.44
N SER A 316 6.49 -74.20 -5.07
CA SER A 316 5.85 -73.68 -6.29
C SER A 316 5.05 -72.40 -6.02
N VAL A 317 4.32 -72.34 -4.90
CA VAL A 317 3.57 -71.17 -4.44
C VAL A 317 4.52 -70.06 -4.04
N VAL A 318 5.58 -70.37 -3.30
CA VAL A 318 6.60 -69.39 -2.90
C VAL A 318 7.31 -68.82 -4.12
N ALA A 319 7.69 -69.65 -5.10
CA ALA A 319 8.29 -69.19 -6.35
C ALA A 319 7.32 -68.31 -7.18
N GLN A 320 6.02 -68.64 -7.20
CA GLN A 320 5.00 -67.81 -7.83
C GLN A 320 4.87 -66.44 -7.12
N MET A 321 4.84 -66.42 -5.79
CA MET A 321 4.79 -65.19 -4.99
C MET A 321 6.06 -64.36 -5.14
N GLU A 322 7.25 -64.96 -5.28
CA GLU A 322 8.49 -64.24 -5.57
C GLU A 322 8.48 -63.61 -6.96
N ALA A 323 7.96 -64.33 -7.97
CA ALA A 323 7.86 -63.83 -9.34
C ALA A 323 6.85 -62.68 -9.47
N ALA A 324 5.68 -62.79 -8.83
CA ALA A 324 4.67 -61.74 -8.76
C ALA A 324 5.15 -60.56 -7.89
N GLY A 325 5.77 -60.87 -6.75
CA GLY A 325 6.37 -59.91 -5.83
C GLY A 325 7.44 -59.03 -6.48
N ARG A 326 8.22 -59.58 -7.42
CA ARG A 326 9.17 -58.79 -8.22
C ARG A 326 8.48 -57.73 -9.06
N TRP A 327 7.39 -58.08 -9.75
CA TRP A 327 6.62 -57.13 -10.55
C TRP A 327 5.91 -56.10 -9.67
N ASN A 328 5.32 -56.52 -8.56
CA ASN A 328 4.69 -55.65 -7.58
C ASN A 328 5.68 -54.64 -6.96
N MET A 329 6.89 -55.09 -6.61
CA MET A 329 7.96 -54.20 -6.14
C MET A 329 8.49 -53.29 -7.24
N LEU A 330 8.53 -53.74 -8.49
CA LEU A 330 8.93 -52.90 -9.63
C LEU A 330 7.91 -51.82 -9.90
N MET A 331 6.62 -52.17 -9.88
CA MET A 331 5.54 -51.19 -9.99
C MET A 331 5.57 -50.20 -8.83
N LEU A 332 5.80 -50.65 -7.59
CA LEU A 332 5.97 -49.76 -6.44
C LEU A 332 7.17 -48.81 -6.62
N ALA A 333 8.32 -49.32 -7.06
CA ALA A 333 9.51 -48.52 -7.30
C ALA A 333 9.31 -47.50 -8.42
N ILE A 334 8.66 -47.90 -9.52
CA ILE A 334 8.29 -47.01 -10.64
C ILE A 334 7.29 -45.97 -10.16
N ALA A 335 6.28 -46.34 -9.38
CA ALA A 335 5.28 -45.43 -8.85
C ALA A 335 5.93 -44.38 -7.92
N ILE A 336 6.83 -44.79 -7.02
CA ILE A 336 7.59 -43.88 -6.16
C ILE A 336 8.48 -42.96 -7.03
N GLY A 337 9.20 -43.50 -8.01
CA GLY A 337 10.05 -42.72 -8.92
C GLY A 337 9.25 -41.69 -9.72
N LEU A 338 8.11 -42.08 -10.29
CA LEU A 338 7.21 -41.18 -11.01
C LEU A 338 6.63 -40.13 -10.06
N ALA A 339 6.20 -40.53 -8.86
CA ALA A 339 5.72 -39.61 -7.84
C ALA A 339 6.80 -38.60 -7.45
N MET A 340 8.07 -39.00 -7.36
CA MET A 340 9.18 -38.07 -7.12
C MET A 340 9.37 -37.08 -8.27
N ILE A 341 9.32 -37.52 -9.52
CA ILE A 341 9.45 -36.65 -10.69
C ILE A 341 8.29 -35.63 -10.72
N VAL A 342 7.05 -36.12 -10.65
CA VAL A 342 5.84 -35.28 -10.63
C VAL A 342 5.87 -34.32 -9.45
N SER A 343 6.18 -34.81 -8.25
CA SER A 343 6.26 -33.96 -7.06
C SER A 343 7.38 -32.93 -7.17
N LYS A 344 8.50 -33.23 -7.85
CA LYS A 344 9.59 -32.26 -8.08
C LYS A 344 9.14 -31.13 -8.99
N VAL A 345 8.41 -31.44 -10.06
CA VAL A 345 7.82 -30.46 -10.97
C VAL A 345 6.76 -29.64 -10.26
N LEU A 346 5.81 -30.28 -9.58
CA LEU A 346 4.70 -29.60 -8.92
C LEU A 346 5.17 -28.71 -7.77
N SER A 347 6.11 -29.19 -6.95
CA SER A 347 6.72 -28.36 -5.89
C SER A 347 7.49 -27.16 -6.46
N ALA A 348 8.15 -27.31 -7.63
CA ALA A 348 8.82 -26.20 -8.30
C ALA A 348 7.81 -25.19 -8.85
N TRP A 349 6.73 -25.68 -9.46
CA TRP A 349 5.65 -24.85 -9.99
C TRP A 349 4.94 -24.05 -8.90
N LEU A 350 4.61 -24.68 -7.76
CA LEU A 350 3.99 -24.02 -6.60
C LEU A 350 4.95 -23.09 -5.84
N GLY A 351 6.22 -23.46 -5.72
CA GLY A 351 7.19 -22.72 -4.91
C GLY A 351 7.87 -21.55 -5.62
N ALA A 352 8.04 -21.62 -6.95
CA ALA A 352 8.78 -20.60 -7.71
C ALA A 352 8.16 -19.19 -7.67
N PRO A 353 6.82 -19.00 -7.76
CA PRO A 353 6.19 -17.68 -7.62
C PRO A 353 6.51 -17.05 -6.26
N ILE A 354 6.28 -17.78 -5.15
CA ILE A 354 6.52 -17.30 -3.78
C ILE A 354 8.00 -16.91 -3.58
N GLY A 355 8.92 -17.72 -4.10
CA GLY A 355 10.35 -17.41 -4.04
C GLY A 355 10.80 -16.23 -4.92
N ARG A 356 10.06 -15.89 -5.97
CA ARG A 356 10.28 -14.65 -6.76
C ARG A 356 9.78 -13.43 -5.99
N LEU A 357 8.59 -13.51 -5.41
CA LEU A 357 7.99 -12.42 -4.65
C LEU A 357 8.78 -12.08 -3.38
N ALA A 358 9.31 -13.09 -2.67
CA ALA A 358 10.20 -12.87 -1.52
C ALA A 358 11.49 -12.10 -1.91
N ARG A 359 12.11 -12.45 -3.05
CA ARG A 359 13.32 -11.75 -3.54
C ARG A 359 13.04 -10.34 -4.02
N LEU A 360 11.87 -10.13 -4.65
CA LEU A 360 11.42 -8.80 -5.03
C LEU A 360 11.19 -7.90 -3.81
N SER A 361 10.59 -8.46 -2.75
CA SER A 361 10.40 -7.73 -1.49
C SER A 361 11.72 -7.27 -0.87
N ASP A 362 12.78 -8.10 -0.90
CA ASP A 362 14.10 -7.71 -0.36
C ASP A 362 14.74 -6.55 -1.15
N GLY A 363 14.49 -6.47 -2.46
CA GLY A 363 15.01 -5.39 -3.32
C GLY A 363 14.19 -4.09 -3.27
N LEU A 364 12.91 -4.18 -2.95
CA LEU A 364 11.95 -3.07 -2.99
C LEU A 364 12.33 -1.93 -2.03
N THR A 365 12.82 -2.26 -0.84
CA THR A 365 13.23 -1.25 0.16
C THR A 365 14.41 -0.40 -0.34
N GLY A 366 15.35 -1.02 -1.05
CA GLY A 366 16.50 -0.32 -1.62
C GLY A 366 16.13 0.59 -2.80
N SER A 367 15.20 0.14 -3.65
CA SER A 367 14.77 0.96 -4.78
C SER A 367 13.91 2.15 -4.37
N ILE A 368 12.98 1.97 -3.42
CA ILE A 368 12.13 3.05 -2.87
C ILE A 368 12.99 4.15 -2.21
N THR A 369 14.02 3.76 -1.44
CA THR A 369 14.90 4.73 -0.75
C THR A 369 15.82 5.50 -1.70
N SER A 370 16.21 4.89 -2.83
CA SER A 370 17.06 5.55 -3.83
C SER A 370 16.31 6.56 -4.72
N GLY A 371 14.97 6.55 -4.72
CA GLY A 371 14.15 7.44 -5.54
C GLY A 371 14.23 7.16 -7.05
N GLN A 372 14.83 6.04 -7.47
CA GLN A 372 14.65 5.55 -8.84
C GLN A 372 13.26 4.92 -8.93
N ASP A 373 12.46 5.36 -9.90
CA ASP A 373 11.28 4.60 -10.35
C ASP A 373 11.78 3.27 -10.93
N SER A 374 12.04 2.32 -10.05
CA SER A 374 12.22 0.95 -10.45
C SER A 374 10.84 0.50 -10.92
N GLY A 375 10.67 0.41 -12.24
CA GLY A 375 9.56 -0.29 -12.88
C GLY A 375 9.59 -1.77 -12.51
N VAL A 376 9.36 -2.07 -11.23
CA VAL A 376 9.34 -3.43 -10.69
C VAL A 376 8.08 -4.08 -11.23
N VAL A 377 8.25 -4.83 -12.31
CA VAL A 377 7.19 -5.65 -12.87
C VAL A 377 7.00 -6.85 -11.94
N PHE A 378 5.96 -6.79 -11.12
CA PHE A 378 5.55 -7.92 -10.32
C PHE A 378 5.01 -9.03 -11.24
N PRO A 379 5.64 -10.22 -11.27
CA PRO A 379 5.23 -11.30 -12.17
C PRO A 379 3.88 -11.85 -11.74
N THR A 380 2.99 -12.11 -12.70
CA THR A 380 1.65 -12.67 -12.48
C THR A 380 1.71 -14.16 -12.16
N SER A 381 0.69 -14.66 -11.44
CA SER A 381 0.52 -16.09 -11.15
C SER A 381 -0.93 -16.51 -11.32
N ASN A 382 -1.13 -17.78 -11.68
CA ASN A 382 -2.47 -18.38 -11.73
C ASN A 382 -3.03 -18.75 -10.34
N ILE A 383 -2.31 -18.40 -9.26
CA ILE A 383 -2.72 -18.63 -7.87
C ILE A 383 -3.32 -17.33 -7.33
N ALA A 384 -4.61 -17.36 -6.97
CA ALA A 384 -5.35 -16.17 -6.55
C ALA A 384 -4.71 -15.46 -5.34
N GLU A 385 -4.25 -16.21 -4.34
CA GLU A 385 -3.60 -15.69 -3.14
C GLU A 385 -2.29 -14.97 -3.46
N TYR A 386 -1.56 -15.48 -4.45
CA TYR A 386 -0.34 -14.83 -4.93
C TYR A 386 -0.68 -13.51 -5.62
N GLU A 387 -1.71 -13.48 -6.46
CA GLU A 387 -2.09 -12.26 -7.18
C GLU A 387 -2.59 -11.18 -6.21
N THR A 388 -3.35 -11.56 -5.19
CA THR A 388 -3.77 -10.64 -4.11
C THR A 388 -2.57 -10.07 -3.37
N LEU A 389 -1.63 -10.93 -2.94
CA LEU A 389 -0.43 -10.51 -2.22
C LEU A 389 0.48 -9.62 -3.09
N SER A 390 0.65 -9.99 -4.36
CA SER A 390 1.41 -9.23 -5.35
C SER A 390 0.79 -7.86 -5.60
N THR A 391 -0.54 -7.78 -5.71
CA THR A 391 -1.26 -6.52 -5.91
C THR A 391 -1.16 -5.63 -4.68
N SER A 392 -1.35 -6.18 -3.46
CA SER A 392 -1.17 -5.43 -2.22
C SER A 392 0.25 -4.87 -2.05
N LEU A 393 1.27 -5.67 -2.39
CA LEU A 393 2.67 -5.20 -2.37
C LEU A 393 2.93 -4.12 -3.42
N ARG A 394 2.35 -4.25 -4.62
CA ARG A 394 2.44 -3.26 -5.69
C ARG A 394 1.82 -1.92 -5.25
N ASP A 395 0.62 -1.96 -4.68
CA ASP A 395 -0.10 -0.77 -4.22
C ASP A 395 0.61 -0.09 -3.05
N MET A 396 1.13 -0.89 -2.11
CA MET A 396 1.95 -0.39 -1.00
C MET A 396 3.23 0.27 -1.50
N SER A 397 3.92 -0.35 -2.47
CA SER A 397 5.12 0.20 -3.11
C SER A 397 4.83 1.52 -3.81
N ALA A 398 3.71 1.62 -4.53
CA ALA A 398 3.31 2.82 -5.24
C ALA A 398 3.03 3.96 -4.26
N LYS A 399 2.25 3.70 -3.21
CA LYS A 399 1.94 4.69 -2.15
C LYS A 399 3.18 5.14 -1.39
N LEU A 400 4.10 4.23 -1.06
CA LEU A 400 5.37 4.58 -0.41
C LEU A 400 6.24 5.44 -1.34
N GLY A 401 6.37 5.08 -2.61
CA GLY A 401 7.08 5.87 -3.60
C GLY A 401 6.51 7.28 -3.76
N GLU A 402 5.18 7.41 -3.78
CA GLU A 402 4.49 8.69 -3.79
C GLU A 402 4.75 9.52 -2.52
N SER A 403 4.69 8.91 -1.34
CA SER A 403 4.98 9.57 -0.06
C SER A 403 6.42 10.09 0.02
N PHE A 404 7.42 9.31 -0.41
CA PHE A 404 8.81 9.76 -0.47
C PHE A 404 9.04 10.88 -1.48
N ARG A 405 8.38 10.84 -2.66
CA ARG A 405 8.42 11.93 -3.63
C ARG A 405 7.81 13.21 -3.08
N SER A 406 6.67 13.10 -2.40
CA SER A 406 6.00 14.19 -1.70
C SER A 406 6.92 14.84 -0.65
N GLN A 407 7.56 14.05 0.22
CA GLN A 407 8.51 14.58 1.20
C GLN A 407 9.70 15.31 0.55
N LYS A 408 10.27 14.74 -0.53
CA LYS A 408 11.41 15.34 -1.23
C LYS A 408 11.02 16.65 -1.94
N ALA A 409 9.79 16.74 -2.46
CA ALA A 409 9.25 17.96 -3.06
C ALA A 409 9.02 19.07 -2.01
N VAL A 410 8.49 18.71 -0.83
CA VAL A 410 8.32 19.65 0.29
C VAL A 410 9.67 20.20 0.76
N GLN A 411 10.67 19.34 0.92
CA GLN A 411 12.01 19.76 1.34
C GLN A 411 12.65 20.71 0.33
N LYS A 412 12.55 20.41 -0.97
CA LYS A 412 13.05 21.29 -2.05
C LYS A 412 12.34 22.64 -2.07
N THR A 413 11.01 22.66 -1.88
CA THR A 413 10.21 23.90 -1.84
C THR A 413 10.59 24.77 -0.64
N LEU A 414 10.92 24.16 0.50
CA LEU A 414 11.38 24.88 1.68
C LEU A 414 12.78 25.49 1.47
N GLU A 415 13.70 24.76 0.86
CA GLU A 415 15.04 25.27 0.49
C GLU A 415 14.95 26.45 -0.48
N GLU A 416 14.10 26.37 -1.51
CA GLU A 416 13.85 27.46 -2.46
C GLU A 416 13.27 28.70 -1.77
N ARG A 417 12.30 28.53 -0.84
CA ARG A 417 11.72 29.65 -0.07
C ARG A 417 12.72 30.34 0.84
N VAL A 418 13.61 29.59 1.49
CA VAL A 418 14.68 30.17 2.32
C VAL A 418 15.63 30.98 1.44
N GLN A 419 16.00 30.46 0.29
CA GLN A 419 16.93 31.12 -0.64
C GLN A 419 16.33 32.39 -1.27
N ASP A 420 15.05 32.38 -1.62
CA ASP A 420 14.35 33.57 -2.13
C ASP A 420 14.19 34.66 -1.08
N ARG A 421 13.95 34.29 0.19
CA ARG A 421 13.88 35.25 1.31
C ARG A 421 15.23 35.93 1.53
N THR A 422 16.34 35.20 1.43
CA THR A 422 17.70 35.76 1.52
C THR A 422 18.01 36.71 0.35
N ARG A 423 17.65 36.33 -0.88
CA ARG A 423 17.82 37.20 -2.07
C ARG A 423 16.98 38.47 -2.02
N ALA A 424 15.78 38.41 -1.45
CA ALA A 424 14.91 39.59 -1.31
C ALA A 424 15.50 40.62 -0.32
N LEU A 425 16.10 40.15 0.78
CA LEU A 425 16.78 41.01 1.76
C LEU A 425 18.03 41.68 1.18
N ASP A 426 18.86 40.94 0.43
CA ASP A 426 20.02 41.51 -0.28
C ASP A 426 19.61 42.55 -1.34
N ARG A 427 18.50 42.32 -2.06
CA ARG A 427 17.97 43.31 -3.02
C ARG A 427 17.50 44.60 -2.35
N MET A 428 16.82 44.53 -1.19
CA MET A 428 16.37 45.74 -0.47
C MET A 428 17.56 46.58 0.02
N SER A 429 18.64 45.93 0.48
CA SER A 429 19.88 46.62 0.85
C SER A 429 20.60 47.24 -0.36
N GLN A 430 20.58 46.58 -1.51
CA GLN A 430 21.18 47.06 -2.75
C GLN A 430 20.42 48.25 -3.36
N VAL A 431 19.08 48.24 -3.31
CA VAL A 431 18.24 49.35 -3.79
C VAL A 431 18.55 50.64 -3.01
N ALA A 432 18.66 50.57 -1.68
CA ALA A 432 19.00 51.74 -0.84
C ALA A 432 20.42 52.30 -1.10
N ARG A 433 21.35 51.46 -1.58
CA ARG A 433 22.72 51.88 -1.95
C ARG A 433 22.84 52.46 -3.35
N GLN A 434 22.02 52.01 -4.31
CA GLN A 434 22.12 52.40 -5.73
C GLN A 434 21.15 53.52 -6.15
N THR A 435 20.32 54.06 -5.24
CA THR A 435 19.47 55.21 -5.54
C THR A 435 20.30 56.47 -5.77
N THR A 436 20.01 57.21 -6.84
CA THR A 436 20.64 58.52 -7.13
C THR A 436 20.25 59.61 -6.13
N ASN A 437 19.14 59.42 -5.41
CA ASN A 437 18.73 60.32 -4.33
C ASN A 437 19.56 60.05 -3.08
N SER A 438 19.92 61.12 -2.39
CA SER A 438 20.64 61.07 -1.13
C SER A 438 19.71 60.53 -0.04
N VAL A 439 20.08 59.44 0.63
CA VAL A 439 19.31 58.84 1.72
C VAL A 439 20.13 58.85 3.00
N LEU A 440 19.52 59.26 4.11
CA LEU A 440 20.11 59.21 5.43
C LEU A 440 19.12 58.63 6.45
N ILE A 441 19.64 57.87 7.41
CA ILE A 441 18.90 57.30 8.54
C ILE A 441 19.41 57.96 9.82
N MET A 442 18.49 58.32 10.69
CA MET A 442 18.76 58.97 11.97
C MET A 442 18.20 58.17 13.13
N ASP A 443 18.85 58.31 14.29
CA ASP A 443 18.37 57.77 15.56
C ASP A 443 17.12 58.50 16.07
N THR A 444 16.64 58.09 17.25
CA THR A 444 15.45 58.69 17.89
C THR A 444 15.63 60.15 18.28
N ASP A 445 16.87 60.64 18.37
CA ASP A 445 17.23 62.04 18.68
C ASP A 445 17.55 62.86 17.40
N ALA A 446 17.20 62.34 16.22
CA ALA A 446 17.46 62.93 14.91
C ALA A 446 18.96 63.17 14.61
N ARG A 447 19.85 62.28 15.11
CA ARG A 447 21.27 62.25 14.76
C ARG A 447 21.53 61.24 13.67
N ILE A 448 22.40 61.58 12.72
CA ILE A 448 22.71 60.71 11.58
C ILE A 448 23.40 59.43 12.07
N GLU A 449 22.83 58.27 11.76
CA GLU A 449 23.43 56.95 12.00
C GLU A 449 24.02 56.36 10.72
N TRP A 450 23.38 56.61 9.58
CA TRP A 450 23.77 56.03 8.30
C TRP A 450 23.42 56.95 7.14
N VAL A 451 24.23 56.94 6.07
CA VAL A 451 23.98 57.66 4.81
C VAL A 451 24.37 56.77 3.64
N ASN A 452 23.71 56.93 2.49
CA ASN A 452 24.06 56.23 1.26
C ASN A 452 25.17 56.95 0.46
N GLU A 453 25.66 56.31 -0.61
CA GLU A 453 26.74 56.88 -1.45
C GLU A 453 26.30 58.18 -2.16
N ALA A 454 25.03 58.25 -2.59
CA ALA A 454 24.47 59.47 -3.19
C ALA A 454 24.42 60.67 -2.24
N PHE A 455 24.27 60.46 -0.93
CA PHE A 455 24.42 61.53 0.07
C PHE A 455 25.82 62.12 0.04
N THR A 456 26.84 61.26 -0.05
CA THR A 456 28.24 61.70 -0.12
C THR A 456 28.54 62.39 -1.44
N ASP A 457 28.03 61.90 -2.56
CA ASP A 457 28.21 62.55 -3.87
C ASP A 457 27.54 63.93 -3.93
N MET A 458 26.32 64.05 -3.39
CA MET A 458 25.52 65.28 -3.43
C MET A 458 26.04 66.35 -2.47
N THR A 459 26.34 65.97 -1.23
CA THR A 459 26.71 66.93 -0.17
C THR A 459 28.21 67.03 0.05
N GLY A 460 29.01 66.07 -0.45
CA GLY A 460 30.44 65.97 -0.23
C GLY A 460 30.85 65.49 1.17
N TYR A 461 29.89 65.22 2.06
CA TYR A 461 30.15 64.71 3.41
C TYR A 461 30.17 63.17 3.41
N THR A 462 31.22 62.58 3.98
CA THR A 462 31.30 61.13 4.21
C THR A 462 30.61 60.74 5.51
N LEU A 463 30.16 59.47 5.60
CA LEU A 463 29.52 58.92 6.81
C LEU A 463 30.31 59.23 8.08
N ASP A 464 31.61 58.92 8.11
CA ASP A 464 32.49 59.17 9.26
C ASP A 464 32.56 60.64 9.70
N GLY A 465 32.31 61.58 8.77
CA GLY A 465 32.31 63.02 9.05
C GLY A 465 31.01 63.54 9.67
N VAL A 466 29.90 62.81 9.55
CA VAL A 466 28.55 63.28 9.91
C VAL A 466 27.81 62.39 10.90
N VAL A 467 28.26 61.15 11.13
CA VAL A 467 27.67 60.26 12.14
C VAL A 467 27.61 60.94 13.52
N GLY A 468 26.45 60.82 14.18
CA GLY A 468 26.17 61.41 15.48
C GLY A 468 25.84 62.91 15.48
N LYS A 469 25.94 63.58 14.32
CA LYS A 469 25.56 65.00 14.15
C LYS A 469 24.12 65.13 13.68
N MET A 470 23.50 66.27 13.98
CA MET A 470 22.19 66.62 13.46
C MET A 470 22.33 67.23 12.06
N PRO A 471 21.48 66.85 11.08
CA PRO A 471 21.56 67.39 9.72
C PRO A 471 21.44 68.91 9.65
N ASP A 472 20.63 69.52 10.55
CA ASP A 472 20.42 70.96 10.60
C ASP A 472 21.69 71.77 10.89
N ARG A 473 22.65 71.18 11.60
CA ARG A 473 23.95 71.79 11.90
C ARG A 473 25.00 71.59 10.82
N VAL A 474 24.76 70.65 9.90
CA VAL A 474 25.75 70.22 8.90
C VAL A 474 25.40 70.75 7.51
N LEU A 475 24.11 70.72 7.15
CA LEU A 475 23.64 70.97 5.79
C LEU A 475 22.92 72.32 5.62
N LEU A 476 22.58 73.04 6.68
CA LEU A 476 21.85 74.31 6.58
C LEU A 476 22.77 75.51 6.83
N GLY A 477 22.45 76.65 6.22
CA GLY A 477 23.27 77.87 6.28
C GLY A 477 22.46 79.14 6.01
N GLY A 478 23.12 80.28 5.78
CA GLY A 478 22.49 81.61 5.83
C GLY A 478 21.46 81.96 4.75
N GLN A 479 21.21 81.07 3.77
CA GLN A 479 20.16 81.22 2.74
C GLN A 479 19.05 80.17 2.89
N SER A 480 19.18 79.29 3.87
CA SER A 480 18.14 78.34 4.24
C SER A 480 17.03 79.11 4.96
N ASP A 481 15.78 78.89 4.54
CA ASP A 481 14.63 79.63 5.07
C ASP A 481 14.37 79.29 6.55
N GLU A 482 14.49 80.28 7.45
CA GLU A 482 14.38 80.07 8.89
C GLU A 482 13.00 79.53 9.31
N ASP A 483 11.93 79.88 8.59
CA ASP A 483 10.58 79.39 8.92
C ASP A 483 10.47 77.89 8.58
N VAL A 484 11.04 77.47 7.44
CA VAL A 484 11.09 76.04 7.05
C VAL A 484 11.94 75.22 8.02
N ILE A 485 13.07 75.77 8.50
CA ILE A 485 13.92 75.09 9.50
C ILE A 485 13.17 74.87 10.81
N ARG A 486 12.40 75.87 11.25
CA ARG A 486 11.58 75.77 12.46
C ARG A 486 10.52 74.67 12.30
N ASP A 487 9.84 74.64 11.16
CA ASP A 487 8.81 73.64 10.87
C ASP A 487 9.38 72.21 10.84
N MET A 488 10.56 72.02 10.23
CA MET A 488 11.27 70.72 10.26
C MET A 488 11.60 70.27 11.69
N ARG A 489 12.08 71.19 12.54
CA ARG A 489 12.42 70.89 13.94
C ARG A 489 11.18 70.53 14.77
N ASP A 490 10.09 71.26 14.57
CA ASP A 490 8.83 71.01 15.26
C ASP A 490 8.18 69.69 14.81
N ALA A 491 8.34 69.31 13.54
CA ALA A 491 7.89 68.01 13.03
C ALA A 491 8.70 66.84 13.62
N LEU A 492 10.04 66.96 13.68
CA LEU A 492 10.90 65.97 14.32
C LEU A 492 10.60 65.81 15.82
N GLY A 493 10.36 66.92 16.52
CA GLY A 493 9.99 66.90 17.94
C GLY A 493 8.62 66.26 18.23
N ARG A 494 7.70 66.28 17.25
CA ARG A 494 6.39 65.62 17.31
C ARG A 494 6.39 64.19 16.75
N ILE A 495 7.52 63.71 16.23
CA ILE A 495 7.63 62.41 15.55
C ILE A 495 6.68 62.34 14.35
N GLU A 496 6.62 63.43 13.58
CA GLU A 496 5.83 63.54 12.34
C GLU A 496 6.75 63.61 11.13
N GLY A 497 6.28 63.13 9.98
CA GLY A 497 6.98 63.29 8.72
C GLY A 497 6.84 64.70 8.14
N PHE A 498 7.79 65.13 7.33
CA PHE A 498 7.75 66.40 6.61
C PHE A 498 8.35 66.28 5.21
N ASP A 499 7.92 67.17 4.32
CA ASP A 499 8.41 67.29 2.95
C ASP A 499 8.57 68.77 2.61
N VAL A 500 9.80 69.20 2.32
CA VAL A 500 10.14 70.61 2.17
C VAL A 500 11.18 70.84 1.08
N GLU A 501 11.06 71.97 0.37
CA GLU A 501 12.14 72.48 -0.47
C GLU A 501 12.95 73.51 0.32
N ILE A 502 14.25 73.27 0.48
CA ILE A 502 15.11 74.16 1.24
C ILE A 502 16.48 74.27 0.58
N VAL A 503 17.12 75.44 0.72
CA VAL A 503 18.50 75.61 0.32
C VAL A 503 19.39 74.90 1.33
N ILE A 504 20.21 73.96 0.85
CA ILE A 504 21.21 73.27 1.67
C ILE A 504 22.62 73.54 1.14
N TYR A 505 23.61 73.24 1.96
CA TYR A 505 25.02 73.54 1.74
C TYR A 505 25.83 72.25 1.69
N ASP A 506 26.69 72.15 0.67
CA ASP A 506 27.69 71.09 0.59
C ASP A 506 28.87 71.32 1.56
N ILE A 507 29.79 70.35 1.64
CA ILE A 507 31.02 70.44 2.46
C ILE A 507 31.92 71.64 2.09
N ARG A 508 31.74 72.22 0.90
CA ARG A 508 32.46 73.41 0.42
C ARG A 508 31.68 74.70 0.63
N GLN A 509 30.57 74.66 1.37
CA GLN A 509 29.68 75.79 1.67
C GLN A 509 29.03 76.41 0.42
N ARG A 510 28.74 75.62 -0.61
CA ARG A 510 27.99 76.07 -1.78
C ARG A 510 26.49 75.82 -1.58
N PRO A 511 25.62 76.84 -1.73
CA PRO A 511 24.19 76.67 -1.63
C PRO A 511 23.61 76.01 -2.90
N PHE A 512 22.73 75.03 -2.72
CA PHE A 512 21.91 74.46 -3.78
C PHE A 512 20.51 74.15 -3.25
N TRP A 513 19.52 74.09 -4.15
CA TRP A 513 18.15 73.77 -3.77
C TRP A 513 17.99 72.26 -3.63
N ALA A 514 17.55 71.81 -2.47
CA ALA A 514 17.19 70.42 -2.24
C ALA A 514 15.72 70.28 -1.84
N GLU A 515 15.07 69.28 -2.40
CA GLU A 515 13.81 68.74 -1.91
C GLU A 515 14.15 67.66 -0.86
N VAL A 516 13.58 67.77 0.35
CA VAL A 516 13.90 66.95 1.51
C VAL A 516 12.61 66.37 2.09
N CYS A 517 12.47 65.05 2.02
CA CYS A 517 11.36 64.31 2.63
C CYS A 517 11.88 63.42 3.77
N CYS A 518 11.30 63.55 4.97
CA CYS A 518 11.69 62.80 6.16
C CYS A 518 10.48 62.15 6.83
N ASN A 519 10.59 60.87 7.22
CA ASN A 519 9.51 60.11 7.87
C ASN A 519 10.01 59.32 9.09
N PRO A 520 9.18 59.16 10.15
CA PRO A 520 9.51 58.32 11.31
C PRO A 520 9.44 56.82 10.97
N MET A 521 10.31 56.04 11.60
CA MET A 521 10.39 54.59 11.50
C MET A 521 10.00 53.95 12.85
N TRP A 522 9.34 52.79 12.79
CA TRP A 522 8.83 52.05 13.95
C TRP A 522 9.38 50.63 13.97
N ASP A 523 9.63 50.08 15.15
CA ASP A 523 10.04 48.69 15.33
C ASP A 523 8.85 47.71 15.28
N SER A 524 9.13 46.40 15.31
CA SER A 524 8.10 45.34 15.29
C SER A 524 7.20 45.30 16.54
N GLY A 525 7.55 46.04 17.59
CA GLY A 525 6.78 46.21 18.81
C GLY A 525 5.98 47.52 18.86
N GLY A 526 6.05 48.35 17.82
CA GLY A 526 5.35 49.63 17.72
C GLY A 526 6.05 50.80 18.42
N GLN A 527 7.32 50.66 18.82
CA GLN A 527 8.11 51.74 19.43
C GLN A 527 8.90 52.51 18.37
N HIS A 528 9.14 53.80 18.63
CA HIS A 528 9.85 54.71 17.71
C HIS A 528 11.31 54.26 17.57
N ALA A 529 11.72 53.94 16.34
CA ALA A 529 13.04 53.42 16.03
C ALA A 529 14.01 54.49 15.48
N GLY A 530 13.50 55.63 14.99
CA GLY A 530 14.31 56.70 14.38
C GLY A 530 13.62 57.31 13.16
N PHE A 531 14.39 58.00 12.31
CA PHE A 531 13.86 58.67 11.11
C PHE A 531 14.62 58.28 9.85
N ILE A 532 13.95 58.28 8.69
CA ILE A 532 14.57 58.16 7.38
C ILE A 532 14.29 59.42 6.56
N ALA A 533 15.33 60.02 5.99
CA ALA A 533 15.22 61.18 5.12
C ALA A 533 15.84 60.94 3.74
N ILE A 534 15.17 61.46 2.71
CA ILE A 534 15.57 61.40 1.30
C ILE A 534 15.70 62.84 0.81
N MET A 535 16.80 63.14 0.10
CA MET A 535 17.11 64.45 -0.47
C MET A 535 17.39 64.36 -1.97
N ASN A 536 16.95 65.36 -2.73
CA ASN A 536 17.16 65.46 -4.17
C ASN A 536 17.54 66.90 -4.57
N ASP A 537 18.58 67.09 -5.40
CA ASP A 537 19.00 68.41 -5.90
C ASP A 537 18.13 68.86 -7.09
N ILE A 538 17.39 69.96 -6.92
CA ILE A 538 16.43 70.48 -7.91
C ILE A 538 16.92 71.75 -8.64
N THR A 539 18.20 72.11 -8.50
CA THR A 539 18.75 73.39 -8.95
C THR A 539 18.70 73.58 -10.48
N GLN A 540 18.95 72.52 -11.27
CA GLN A 540 18.91 72.58 -12.75
C GLN A 540 17.50 72.48 -13.34
N ARG A 541 16.61 71.76 -12.65
CA ARG A 541 15.20 71.59 -13.07
C ARG A 541 14.47 72.94 -13.07
N ARG A 542 14.70 73.79 -12.07
CA ARG A 542 14.06 75.11 -11.98
C ARG A 542 14.49 76.09 -13.07
N LYS A 543 15.76 76.09 -13.50
CA LYS A 543 16.27 77.08 -14.47
C LYS A 543 15.84 76.82 -15.92
N THR A 544 15.54 75.57 -16.28
CA THR A 544 15.24 75.19 -17.67
C THR A 544 13.74 75.24 -17.99
N SER A 545 12.88 74.99 -16.99
CA SER A 545 11.41 74.94 -17.15
C SER A 545 10.71 76.29 -17.24
N GLN A 546 11.39 77.43 -17.14
CA GLN A 546 10.68 78.71 -17.03
C GLN A 546 10.64 79.54 -18.32
N MET A 547 11.54 79.32 -19.29
CA MET A 547 11.66 80.22 -20.46
C MET A 547 11.36 79.60 -21.83
N LEU A 548 11.31 78.27 -21.94
CA LEU A 548 11.01 77.56 -23.20
C LEU A 548 9.62 76.87 -23.16
N GLN A 549 9.14 76.61 -21.95
CA GLN A 549 7.91 75.95 -21.53
C GLN A 549 6.68 76.62 -22.19
N GLU A 550 6.44 77.92 -22.01
CA GLU A 550 5.11 78.47 -22.31
C GLU A 550 4.68 78.53 -23.79
N SER A 551 5.60 78.70 -24.75
CA SER A 551 5.22 78.95 -26.15
C SER A 551 5.52 77.78 -27.11
N LEU A 552 6.56 76.99 -26.84
CA LEU A 552 6.81 75.76 -27.56
C LEU A 552 5.99 74.61 -26.99
N GLU A 553 5.70 74.55 -25.68
CA GLU A 553 4.83 73.49 -25.15
C GLU A 553 3.48 73.51 -25.83
N ARG A 554 2.86 74.65 -26.11
CA ARG A 554 1.48 74.54 -26.64
C ARG A 554 1.38 73.84 -28.00
N VAL A 555 2.38 74.01 -28.87
CA VAL A 555 2.40 73.44 -30.23
C VAL A 555 3.20 72.13 -30.29
N GLN A 556 4.27 72.02 -29.50
CA GLN A 556 5.10 70.83 -29.37
C GLN A 556 4.44 69.79 -28.46
N LEU A 557 3.79 70.15 -27.35
CA LEU A 557 2.94 69.25 -26.55
C LEU A 557 1.79 68.70 -27.40
N ALA A 558 1.12 69.52 -28.23
CA ALA A 558 0.04 69.03 -29.08
C ALA A 558 0.51 68.01 -30.14
N THR A 559 1.75 68.12 -30.64
CA THR A 559 2.32 67.21 -31.66
C THR A 559 3.12 66.03 -31.06
N GLU A 560 3.77 66.20 -29.90
CA GLU A 560 4.45 65.15 -29.13
C GLU A 560 3.48 64.28 -28.33
N VAL A 561 2.47 64.85 -27.66
CA VAL A 561 1.44 64.07 -26.96
C VAL A 561 0.66 63.19 -27.95
N ALA A 562 0.45 63.68 -29.17
CA ALA A 562 -0.19 62.90 -30.23
C ALA A 562 0.78 61.98 -31.00
N GLN A 563 2.10 62.01 -30.71
CA GLN A 563 3.17 61.26 -31.39
C GLN A 563 3.12 61.31 -32.93
N ILE A 564 2.83 62.47 -33.49
CA ILE A 564 2.61 62.64 -34.93
C ILE A 564 3.89 63.10 -35.63
N GLY A 565 4.27 62.43 -36.73
CA GLY A 565 5.29 62.88 -37.66
C GLY A 565 4.68 63.69 -38.79
N ILE A 566 5.19 64.88 -39.09
CA ILE A 566 4.68 65.73 -40.18
C ILE A 566 5.63 65.62 -41.36
N TRP A 567 5.08 65.52 -42.55
CA TRP A 567 5.85 65.50 -43.79
C TRP A 567 5.19 66.34 -44.86
N ALA A 568 6.01 66.87 -45.77
CA ALA A 568 5.55 67.56 -46.96
C ALA A 568 6.36 67.12 -48.18
N TYR A 569 5.69 66.92 -49.29
CA TYR A 569 6.27 66.49 -50.56
C TYR A 569 5.94 67.51 -51.63
N ASP A 570 6.94 67.92 -52.41
CA ASP A 570 6.78 68.78 -53.59
C ASP A 570 6.92 67.92 -54.86
N PRO A 571 5.81 67.66 -55.59
CA PRO A 571 5.85 66.85 -56.81
C PRO A 571 6.62 67.46 -57.99
N ILE A 572 6.90 68.77 -57.97
CA ILE A 572 7.60 69.46 -59.06
C ILE A 572 9.12 69.32 -58.88
N SER A 573 9.60 69.54 -57.65
CA SER A 573 11.03 69.43 -57.35
C SER A 573 11.46 68.03 -56.94
N GLY A 574 10.50 67.15 -56.61
CA GLY A 574 10.76 65.81 -56.08
C GLY A 574 11.22 65.80 -54.61
N LYS A 575 11.23 66.95 -53.94
CA LYS A 575 11.74 67.09 -52.57
C LYS A 575 10.74 66.72 -51.50
N VAL A 576 11.23 66.13 -50.42
CA VAL A 576 10.45 65.74 -49.23
C VAL A 576 11.03 66.39 -47.98
N GLU A 577 10.20 67.16 -47.27
CA GLU A 577 10.50 67.82 -46.01
C GLU A 577 9.86 67.03 -44.86
N TRP A 578 10.62 66.69 -43.81
CA TRP A 578 10.15 65.95 -42.63
C TRP A 578 10.35 66.76 -41.35
N SER A 579 9.41 66.64 -40.41
CA SER A 579 9.58 67.14 -39.05
C SER A 579 10.39 66.17 -38.18
N ASP A 580 10.93 66.64 -37.05
CA ASP A 580 11.62 65.79 -36.06
C ASP A 580 10.74 64.65 -35.54
N GLY A 581 9.42 64.88 -35.45
CA GLY A 581 8.45 63.82 -35.15
C GLY A 581 8.52 62.69 -36.19
N ASN A 582 8.60 63.04 -37.48
CA ASN A 582 8.66 62.05 -38.54
C ASN A 582 10.03 61.33 -38.58
N PHE A 583 11.15 62.05 -38.37
CA PHE A 583 12.46 61.41 -38.22
C PHE A 583 12.52 60.44 -37.03
N ARG A 584 11.89 60.78 -35.89
CA ARG A 584 11.78 59.90 -34.71
C ARG A 584 10.92 58.67 -34.98
N LEU A 585 9.83 58.80 -35.75
CA LEU A 585 9.01 57.64 -36.17
C LEU A 585 9.82 56.65 -37.00
N TYR A 586 10.64 57.15 -37.94
CA TYR A 586 11.49 56.33 -38.79
C TYR A 586 12.83 55.92 -38.14
N GLY A 587 13.23 56.56 -37.04
CA GLY A 587 14.49 56.28 -36.32
C GLY A 587 15.72 56.69 -37.12
N LEU A 588 15.55 57.70 -37.98
CA LEU A 588 16.60 58.20 -38.86
C LEU A 588 17.07 59.58 -38.40
N SER A 589 18.32 59.89 -38.70
CA SER A 589 18.83 61.25 -38.53
C SER A 589 18.49 62.09 -39.77
N PRO A 590 18.21 63.39 -39.63
CA PRO A 590 18.02 64.30 -40.77
C PRO A 590 19.16 64.27 -41.80
N ARG A 591 20.38 63.87 -41.41
CA ARG A 591 21.54 63.76 -42.31
C ARG A 591 21.62 62.46 -43.12
N SER A 592 20.78 61.47 -42.78
CA SER A 592 20.82 60.12 -43.36
C SER A 592 19.75 59.88 -44.41
N PHE A 593 18.87 60.85 -44.65
CA PHE A 593 17.80 60.78 -45.61
C PHE A 593 18.04 61.80 -46.72
N ASP A 594 18.23 61.32 -47.95
CA ASP A 594 18.25 62.17 -49.12
C ASP A 594 16.82 62.68 -49.33
N GLU A 595 16.55 63.94 -48.95
CA GLU A 595 15.27 64.69 -48.90
C GLU A 595 14.47 64.69 -50.23
N THR A 596 14.24 63.51 -50.77
CA THR A 596 13.73 63.20 -52.10
C THR A 596 12.76 62.05 -51.98
N ILE A 597 11.70 62.10 -52.77
CA ILE A 597 10.65 61.09 -52.73
C ILE A 597 11.16 59.70 -53.16
N SER A 598 12.20 59.65 -53.99
CA SER A 598 12.82 58.40 -54.46
C SER A 598 13.52 57.60 -53.37
N ALA A 599 13.98 58.25 -52.29
CA ALA A 599 14.67 57.58 -51.19
C ALA A 599 13.70 56.97 -50.16
N TRP A 600 12.45 57.43 -50.12
CA TRP A 600 11.48 56.98 -49.12
C TRP A 600 11.02 55.51 -49.26
N PRO A 601 10.76 54.97 -50.46
CA PRO A 601 10.37 53.56 -50.62
C PRO A 601 11.36 52.56 -50.01
N ASP A 602 12.65 52.90 -49.94
CA ASP A 602 13.66 52.01 -49.35
C ASP A 602 13.55 51.87 -47.83
N LEU A 603 12.83 52.79 -47.18
CA LEU A 603 12.55 52.77 -45.75
C LEU A 603 11.30 51.95 -45.39
N LEU A 604 10.51 51.58 -46.39
CA LEU A 604 9.33 50.73 -46.26
C LEU A 604 9.73 49.24 -46.28
N ASN A 605 8.91 48.41 -45.63
CA ASN A 605 8.99 46.97 -45.78
C ASN A 605 8.88 46.57 -47.27
N PRO A 606 9.72 45.65 -47.79
CA PRO A 606 9.73 45.26 -49.21
C PRO A 606 8.35 44.94 -49.80
N ASP A 607 7.48 44.30 -49.01
CA ASP A 607 6.13 43.91 -49.45
C ASP A 607 5.19 45.11 -49.67
N ASP A 608 5.46 46.24 -49.00
CA ASP A 608 4.60 47.43 -49.05
C ASP A 608 5.05 48.44 -50.12
N ARG A 609 6.28 48.34 -50.64
CA ARG A 609 6.90 49.36 -51.52
C ARG A 609 6.10 49.64 -52.79
N GLU A 610 5.79 48.59 -53.56
CA GLU A 610 5.10 48.73 -54.85
C GLU A 610 3.65 49.19 -54.67
N ARG A 611 2.97 48.69 -53.63
CA ARG A 611 1.60 49.06 -53.30
C ARG A 611 1.50 50.54 -52.95
N VAL A 612 2.31 51.00 -51.99
CA VAL A 612 2.28 52.37 -51.49
C VAL A 612 2.70 53.38 -52.56
N ALA A 613 3.67 53.03 -53.42
CA ALA A 613 4.05 53.88 -54.55
C ALA A 613 2.88 54.13 -55.51
N LYS A 614 2.13 53.07 -55.87
CA LYS A 614 0.92 53.19 -56.71
C LYS A 614 -0.18 54.01 -56.04
N GLU A 615 -0.36 53.86 -54.73
CA GLU A 615 -1.34 54.62 -53.95
C GLU A 615 -1.01 56.13 -53.94
N VAL A 616 0.27 56.50 -53.79
CA VAL A 616 0.73 57.90 -53.86
C VAL A 616 0.56 58.46 -55.28
N GLU A 617 0.93 57.72 -56.33
CA GLU A 617 0.72 58.14 -57.72
C GLU A 617 -0.77 58.37 -58.03
N ALA A 618 -1.63 57.45 -57.59
CA ALA A 618 -3.09 57.58 -57.74
C ALA A 618 -3.65 58.79 -56.98
N ALA A 619 -3.12 59.10 -55.79
CA ALA A 619 -3.52 60.26 -55.01
C ALA A 619 -3.12 61.59 -55.68
N LEU A 620 -1.97 61.63 -56.35
CA LEU A 620 -1.53 62.81 -57.09
C LEU A 620 -2.35 63.01 -58.39
N ALA A 621 -2.77 61.91 -59.02
CA ALA A 621 -3.55 61.93 -60.27
C ALA A 621 -5.06 62.09 -60.08
N SER A 622 -5.61 61.81 -58.89
CA SER A 622 -7.05 61.89 -58.61
C SER A 622 -7.45 63.07 -57.73
N ASP A 623 -8.73 63.47 -57.77
CA ASP A 623 -9.29 64.51 -56.90
C ASP A 623 -9.71 64.01 -55.50
N ALA A 624 -9.43 62.74 -55.18
CA ALA A 624 -9.81 62.15 -53.89
C ALA A 624 -8.92 62.69 -52.76
N THR A 625 -9.52 63.42 -51.80
CA THR A 625 -8.87 63.84 -50.55
C THR A 625 -9.76 63.46 -49.35
N PRO A 626 -9.17 63.08 -48.18
CA PRO A 626 -7.74 62.92 -47.91
C PRO A 626 -7.16 61.61 -48.47
N PHE A 627 -5.84 61.59 -48.71
CA PHE A 627 -5.09 60.36 -48.93
C PHE A 627 -4.89 59.67 -47.59
N GLU A 628 -5.18 58.38 -47.50
CA GLU A 628 -4.93 57.56 -46.31
C GLU A 628 -4.28 56.24 -46.71
N SER A 629 -3.19 55.88 -46.05
CA SER A 629 -2.48 54.61 -46.29
C SER A 629 -1.77 54.14 -45.03
N GLU A 630 -1.75 52.83 -44.82
CA GLU A 630 -0.95 52.18 -43.78
C GLU A 630 0.19 51.38 -44.41
N PHE A 631 1.36 51.46 -43.78
CA PHE A 631 2.55 50.74 -44.24
C PHE A 631 3.51 50.44 -43.11
N ARG A 632 4.32 49.40 -43.31
CA ARG A 632 5.31 48.95 -42.34
C ARG A 632 6.66 49.60 -42.62
N ILE A 633 7.31 50.05 -41.57
CA ILE A 633 8.68 50.55 -41.59
C ILE A 633 9.54 49.76 -40.61
N TYR A 634 10.85 49.86 -40.78
CA TYR A 634 11.80 49.41 -39.77
C TYR A 634 12.50 50.61 -39.15
N ASN A 635 12.20 50.87 -37.88
CA ASN A 635 12.92 51.85 -37.10
C ASN A 635 14.16 51.17 -36.49
N PRO A 636 15.39 51.65 -36.72
CA PRO A 636 16.61 50.98 -36.24
C PRO A 636 16.69 50.80 -34.72
N GLU A 637 16.12 51.72 -33.94
CA GLU A 637 16.15 51.67 -32.47
C GLU A 637 14.95 50.92 -31.91
N LYS A 638 13.78 51.13 -32.51
CA LYS A 638 12.50 50.66 -32.00
C LYS A 638 12.07 49.33 -32.63
N GLY A 639 12.67 48.91 -33.73
CA GLY A 639 12.30 47.74 -34.53
C GLY A 639 11.16 48.01 -35.51
N ALA A 640 10.50 46.94 -35.97
CA ALA A 640 9.38 47.04 -36.91
C ALA A 640 8.22 47.89 -36.32
N ARG A 641 7.69 48.82 -37.13
CA ARG A 641 6.57 49.70 -36.78
C ARG A 641 5.56 49.76 -37.92
N VAL A 642 4.31 50.06 -37.57
CA VAL A 642 3.22 50.30 -38.53
C VAL A 642 2.83 51.76 -38.44
N LEU A 643 3.01 52.49 -39.54
CA LEU A 643 2.59 53.88 -39.63
C LEU A 643 1.33 53.99 -40.46
N ARG A 644 0.40 54.83 -39.99
CA ARG A 644 -0.75 55.31 -40.75
C ARG A 644 -0.49 56.74 -41.20
N SER A 645 -0.53 56.95 -42.50
CA SER A 645 -0.30 58.25 -43.13
C SER A 645 -1.62 58.85 -43.61
N VAL A 646 -1.88 60.10 -43.26
CA VAL A 646 -3.02 60.87 -43.77
C VAL A 646 -2.50 62.17 -44.36
N ALA A 647 -2.85 62.48 -45.61
CA ALA A 647 -2.32 63.63 -46.32
C ALA A 647 -3.34 64.37 -47.18
N ARG A 648 -3.05 65.65 -47.44
CA ARG A 648 -3.80 66.50 -48.36
C ARG A 648 -2.87 66.99 -49.47
N VAL A 649 -3.37 66.93 -50.70
CA VAL A 649 -2.71 67.48 -51.89
C VAL A 649 -3.22 68.91 -52.14
N LEU A 650 -2.29 69.86 -52.21
CA LEU A 650 -2.47 71.23 -52.65
C LEU A 650 -2.20 71.29 -54.16
N ARG A 651 -3.09 71.96 -54.89
CA ARG A 651 -3.05 72.06 -56.36
C ARG A 651 -3.01 73.52 -56.81
N ASP A 652 -2.47 73.78 -58.00
CA ASP A 652 -2.51 75.08 -58.65
C ASP A 652 -3.84 75.32 -59.40
N ASP A 653 -4.02 76.54 -59.91
CA ASP A 653 -5.22 76.96 -60.67
C ASP A 653 -5.44 76.17 -61.98
N GLN A 654 -4.48 75.33 -62.39
CA GLN A 654 -4.56 74.44 -63.54
C GLN A 654 -4.84 72.97 -63.15
N GLY A 655 -5.11 72.71 -61.87
CA GLY A 655 -5.42 71.38 -61.33
C GLY A 655 -4.19 70.49 -61.06
N ARG A 656 -2.97 71.01 -61.23
CA ARG A 656 -1.74 70.24 -61.03
C ARG A 656 -1.34 70.24 -59.56
N ALA A 657 -0.91 69.09 -59.04
CA ALA A 657 -0.43 68.97 -57.65
C ALA A 657 0.88 69.77 -57.46
N VAL A 658 0.88 70.72 -56.53
CA VAL A 658 2.06 71.56 -56.20
C VAL A 658 2.69 71.21 -54.86
N ARG A 659 1.94 70.60 -53.94
CA ARG A 659 2.46 70.16 -52.64
C ARG A 659 1.54 69.11 -52.02
N MET A 660 2.07 68.12 -51.31
CA MET A 660 1.31 67.15 -50.55
C MET A 660 1.81 67.18 -49.11
N THR A 661 0.97 67.60 -48.17
CA THR A 661 1.35 67.70 -46.75
C THR A 661 0.52 66.70 -45.96
N GLY A 662 1.17 65.94 -45.11
CA GLY A 662 0.53 64.89 -44.34
C GLY A 662 1.14 64.66 -42.97
N VAL A 663 0.47 63.78 -42.24
CA VAL A 663 0.85 63.33 -40.91
C VAL A 663 0.99 61.81 -40.91
N ASN A 664 1.98 61.30 -40.19
CA ASN A 664 2.19 59.90 -39.90
C ASN A 664 1.93 59.66 -38.41
N LEU A 665 1.12 58.65 -38.10
CA LEU A 665 0.86 58.19 -36.74
C LEU A 665 1.36 56.75 -36.58
N ASP A 666 2.04 56.46 -35.47
CA ASP A 666 2.39 55.08 -35.09
C ASP A 666 1.16 54.40 -34.50
N VAL A 667 0.61 53.41 -35.20
CA VAL A 667 -0.57 52.64 -34.77
C VAL A 667 -0.18 51.27 -34.21
N THR A 668 1.11 51.07 -33.88
CA THR A 668 1.62 49.75 -33.45
C THR A 668 1.04 49.32 -32.09
N GLU A 669 0.94 50.22 -31.11
CA GLU A 669 0.38 49.88 -29.79
C GLU A 669 -1.12 49.64 -29.81
N ASP A 670 -1.88 50.45 -30.55
CA ASP A 670 -3.33 50.24 -30.73
C ASP A 670 -3.62 48.89 -31.37
N ARG A 671 -2.81 48.49 -32.37
CA ARG A 671 -2.93 47.18 -33.01
C ARG A 671 -2.56 46.05 -32.05
N ARG A 672 -1.50 46.22 -31.25
CA ARG A 672 -1.11 45.25 -30.21
C ARG A 672 -2.16 45.14 -29.11
N ALA A 673 -2.82 46.24 -28.73
CA ALA A 673 -3.89 46.26 -27.74
C ALA A 673 -5.14 45.54 -28.26
N ALA A 674 -5.51 45.77 -29.53
CA ALA A 674 -6.60 45.03 -30.19
C ALA A 674 -6.30 43.53 -30.31
N GLU A 675 -5.07 43.17 -30.69
CA GLU A 675 -4.62 41.77 -30.72
C GLU A 675 -4.53 41.15 -29.31
N ALA A 676 -4.10 41.91 -28.31
CA ALA A 676 -4.06 41.47 -26.91
C ALA A 676 -5.46 41.25 -26.35
N LEU A 677 -6.43 42.11 -26.66
CA LEU A 677 -7.85 41.90 -26.34
C LEU A 677 -8.39 40.64 -27.02
N GLY A 678 -8.08 40.43 -28.29
CA GLY A 678 -8.44 39.19 -29.01
C GLY A 678 -7.81 37.95 -28.39
N ASN A 679 -6.55 38.02 -27.97
CA ASN A 679 -5.84 36.92 -27.30
C ASN A 679 -6.34 36.68 -25.88
N ALA A 680 -6.70 37.73 -25.13
CA ALA A 680 -7.32 37.62 -23.82
C ALA A 680 -8.72 36.99 -23.91
N ALA A 681 -9.52 37.37 -24.90
CA ALA A 681 -10.82 36.75 -25.16
C ALA A 681 -10.67 35.24 -25.51
N LYS A 682 -9.73 34.88 -26.38
CA LYS A 682 -9.39 33.48 -26.69
C LYS A 682 -8.89 32.72 -25.47
N ARG A 683 -8.07 33.35 -24.61
CA ARG A 683 -7.55 32.76 -23.38
C ARG A 683 -8.66 32.50 -22.36
N ASN A 684 -9.58 33.44 -22.17
CA ASN A 684 -10.71 33.27 -21.26
C ASN A 684 -11.66 32.15 -21.73
N ALA A 685 -11.94 32.08 -23.04
CA ALA A 685 -12.69 30.97 -23.62
C ALA A 685 -11.98 29.62 -23.37
N ALA A 686 -10.66 29.55 -23.60
CA ALA A 686 -9.88 28.35 -23.34
C ALA A 686 -9.82 27.95 -21.85
N VAL A 687 -9.85 28.91 -20.92
CA VAL A 687 -9.95 28.61 -19.49
C VAL A 687 -11.30 27.98 -19.19
N LEU A 688 -12.41 28.60 -19.60
CA LEU A 688 -13.77 28.09 -19.36
C LEU A 688 -14.00 26.70 -19.97
N ASP A 689 -13.39 26.42 -21.12
CA ASP A 689 -13.48 25.12 -21.80
C ASP A 689 -12.64 24.01 -21.16
N ASN A 690 -11.61 24.34 -20.36
CA ASN A 690 -10.74 23.37 -19.68
C ASN A 690 -11.03 23.22 -18.18
N VAL A 691 -11.94 24.00 -17.59
CA VAL A 691 -12.39 23.77 -16.22
C VAL A 691 -13.16 22.44 -16.16
N ALA A 692 -12.89 21.62 -15.15
CA ALA A 692 -13.54 20.32 -14.97
C ALA A 692 -14.96 20.43 -14.37
N ASP A 693 -15.22 21.50 -13.61
CA ASP A 693 -16.55 21.79 -13.07
C ASP A 693 -17.45 22.37 -14.17
N SER A 694 -18.73 22.01 -14.11
CA SER A 694 -19.75 22.56 -15.00
C SER A 694 -20.03 24.01 -14.63
N ILE A 695 -19.95 24.91 -15.60
CA ILE A 695 -20.27 26.33 -15.41
C ILE A 695 -21.40 26.69 -16.37
N ILE A 696 -22.52 27.11 -15.78
CA ILE A 696 -23.73 27.51 -16.51
C ILE A 696 -24.04 28.95 -16.16
N THR A 697 -24.34 29.75 -17.17
CA THR A 697 -24.80 31.13 -16.97
C THR A 697 -26.30 31.21 -17.24
N LEU A 698 -27.06 31.87 -16.38
CA LEU A 698 -28.52 31.93 -16.39
C LEU A 698 -29.01 33.39 -16.39
N ASP A 699 -30.13 33.65 -17.06
CA ASP A 699 -30.84 34.92 -16.94
C ASP A 699 -31.75 34.95 -15.69
N ARG A 700 -32.41 36.10 -15.45
CA ARG A 700 -33.38 36.27 -14.35
C ARG A 700 -34.59 35.32 -14.40
N LYS A 701 -34.88 34.70 -15.54
CA LYS A 701 -35.98 33.74 -15.71
C LYS A 701 -35.50 32.28 -15.57
N GLY A 702 -34.19 32.05 -15.45
CA GLY A 702 -33.59 30.72 -15.37
C GLY A 702 -33.29 30.10 -16.73
N ALA A 703 -33.30 30.89 -17.81
CA ALA A 703 -32.91 30.43 -19.13
C ALA A 703 -31.38 30.38 -19.26
N ILE A 704 -30.86 29.29 -19.82
CA ILE A 704 -29.43 29.05 -20.00
C ILE A 704 -28.87 29.98 -21.09
N GLN A 705 -27.97 30.88 -20.70
CA GLN A 705 -27.25 31.78 -21.61
C GLN A 705 -25.91 31.19 -22.08
N SER A 706 -25.22 30.45 -21.21
CA SER A 706 -23.95 29.79 -21.54
C SER A 706 -23.86 28.41 -20.88
N PHE A 707 -23.16 27.51 -21.56
CA PHE A 707 -23.02 26.11 -21.16
C PHE A 707 -21.63 25.62 -21.58
N ASN A 708 -20.70 25.48 -20.62
CA ASN A 708 -19.31 25.14 -20.95
C ASN A 708 -19.14 23.65 -21.33
N ARG A 709 -17.98 23.29 -21.87
CA ARG A 709 -17.67 21.90 -22.28
C ARG A 709 -17.82 20.87 -21.15
N ALA A 710 -17.51 21.26 -19.91
CA ALA A 710 -17.73 20.41 -18.75
C ALA A 710 -19.22 20.18 -18.49
N SER A 711 -20.07 21.19 -18.65
CA SER A 711 -21.53 21.02 -18.60
C SER A 711 -22.03 20.06 -19.68
N GLU A 712 -21.52 20.13 -20.92
CA GLU A 712 -21.90 19.19 -21.98
C GLU A 712 -21.55 17.74 -21.63
N THR A 713 -20.34 17.54 -21.10
CA THR A 713 -19.86 16.22 -20.70
C THR A 713 -20.61 15.68 -19.47
N MET A 714 -20.88 16.54 -18.49
CA MET A 714 -21.57 16.17 -17.25
C MET A 714 -23.05 15.87 -17.51
N PHE A 715 -23.77 16.72 -18.22
CA PHE A 715 -25.21 16.53 -18.42
C PHE A 715 -25.57 15.73 -19.67
N GLY A 716 -24.62 15.55 -20.60
CA GLY A 716 -24.84 14.81 -21.85
C GLY A 716 -25.66 15.58 -22.90
N TYR A 717 -25.83 16.89 -22.72
CA TYR A 717 -26.48 17.78 -23.67
C TYR A 717 -25.43 18.60 -24.42
N PRO A 718 -25.48 18.70 -25.75
CA PRO A 718 -24.69 19.71 -26.45
C PRO A 718 -25.26 21.11 -26.14
N ALA A 719 -24.40 22.12 -26.05
CA ALA A 719 -24.78 23.47 -25.64
C ALA A 719 -25.89 24.06 -26.53
N GLU A 720 -25.87 23.77 -27.83
CA GLU A 720 -26.88 24.20 -28.80
C GLU A 720 -28.30 23.68 -28.50
N ASP A 721 -28.43 22.54 -27.83
CA ASP A 721 -29.73 21.95 -27.49
C ASP A 721 -30.36 22.59 -26.25
N VAL A 722 -29.55 23.22 -25.39
CA VAL A 722 -29.97 23.71 -24.06
C VAL A 722 -29.89 25.22 -23.89
N ILE A 723 -29.12 25.93 -24.71
CA ILE A 723 -29.11 27.40 -24.72
C ILE A 723 -30.51 27.93 -25.02
N GLY A 724 -30.97 28.87 -24.20
CA GLY A 724 -32.31 29.44 -24.23
C GLY A 724 -33.40 28.60 -23.57
N ARG A 725 -33.10 27.38 -23.11
CA ARG A 725 -34.05 26.55 -22.33
C ARG A 725 -33.93 26.82 -20.85
N ASP A 726 -34.98 26.46 -20.12
CA ASP A 726 -35.04 26.55 -18.66
C ASP A 726 -34.15 25.48 -18.01
N VAL A 727 -33.35 25.91 -17.03
CA VAL A 727 -32.42 25.08 -16.25
C VAL A 727 -33.11 23.94 -15.46
N LYS A 728 -34.44 23.99 -15.28
CA LYS A 728 -35.27 22.90 -14.74
C LYS A 728 -35.07 21.55 -15.43
N THR A 729 -34.65 21.55 -16.69
CA THR A 729 -34.33 20.33 -17.44
C THR A 729 -33.16 19.55 -16.82
N LEU A 730 -32.26 20.24 -16.10
CA LEU A 730 -31.10 19.66 -15.41
C LEU A 730 -31.38 19.41 -13.93
N PHE A 731 -32.26 20.22 -13.32
CA PHE A 731 -32.62 20.16 -11.91
C PHE A 731 -34.15 20.10 -11.73
N PRO A 732 -34.77 18.93 -11.88
CA PRO A 732 -36.18 18.76 -11.59
C PRO A 732 -36.38 18.70 -10.08
N SER A 733 -36.73 19.83 -9.48
CA SER A 733 -37.21 19.90 -8.10
C SER A 733 -38.72 19.61 -8.03
N GLU A 734 -39.14 18.87 -7.00
CA GLU A 734 -40.54 18.53 -6.67
C GLU A 734 -41.37 19.69 -6.07
N ALA A 735 -40.82 20.91 -5.96
CA ALA A 735 -41.53 22.06 -5.39
C ALA A 735 -42.49 22.69 -6.41
N GLY A 736 -43.72 22.16 -6.45
CA GLY A 736 -44.79 22.58 -7.35
C GLY A 736 -45.34 23.99 -7.10
N GLY A 737 -45.47 24.75 -8.19
CA GLY A 737 -46.31 25.94 -8.33
C GLY A 737 -46.18 26.54 -9.75
N PRO A 738 -47.25 27.08 -10.36
CA PRO A 738 -47.22 27.63 -11.72
C PRO A 738 -46.30 28.86 -11.89
N GLU A 739 -45.79 29.42 -10.79
CA GLU A 739 -44.80 30.52 -10.76
C GLU A 739 -43.41 30.08 -10.26
N GLY A 740 -43.21 28.80 -9.90
CA GLY A 740 -41.98 28.29 -9.29
C GLY A 740 -40.89 27.89 -10.30
N GLY A 741 -39.97 28.81 -10.58
CA GLY A 741 -38.71 28.57 -11.31
C GLY A 741 -37.62 27.96 -10.41
N PHE A 742 -36.60 27.28 -10.97
CA PHE A 742 -35.34 27.03 -10.23
C PHE A 742 -34.77 28.34 -9.65
N MET A 743 -34.96 29.43 -10.38
CA MET A 743 -34.59 30.79 -9.95
C MET A 743 -35.50 31.40 -8.88
N ALA A 744 -36.71 30.87 -8.63
CA ALA A 744 -37.64 31.48 -7.67
C ALA A 744 -37.12 31.42 -6.23
N GLU A 745 -36.34 30.39 -5.88
CA GLU A 745 -35.69 30.27 -4.57
C GLU A 745 -34.58 31.34 -4.40
N TYR A 746 -33.75 31.52 -5.44
CA TYR A 746 -32.65 32.50 -5.47
C TYR A 746 -33.11 33.96 -5.63
N LEU A 747 -34.32 34.18 -6.14
CA LEU A 747 -34.94 35.51 -6.29
C LEU A 747 -35.86 35.88 -5.10
N SER A 748 -36.03 34.97 -4.13
CA SER A 748 -36.84 35.22 -2.93
C SER A 748 -36.09 36.12 -1.92
N GLU A 749 -36.79 36.62 -0.89
CA GLU A 749 -36.14 37.37 0.21
C GLU A 749 -35.06 36.56 0.94
N ARG A 750 -35.10 35.22 0.87
CA ARG A 750 -34.05 34.31 1.41
C ARG A 750 -32.91 34.05 0.41
N GLY A 751 -33.03 34.53 -0.83
CA GLY A 751 -32.09 34.29 -1.92
C GLY A 751 -30.70 34.91 -1.68
N ALA A 752 -30.64 36.06 -1.00
CA ALA A 752 -29.38 36.72 -0.67
C ALA A 752 -28.45 35.85 0.21
N ASP A 753 -29.03 35.03 1.10
CA ASP A 753 -28.27 34.12 1.96
C ASP A 753 -27.83 32.84 1.22
N LEU A 754 -28.54 32.47 0.16
CA LEU A 754 -28.27 31.28 -0.67
C LEU A 754 -27.18 31.53 -1.72
N LEU A 755 -26.98 32.79 -2.13
CA LEU A 755 -25.95 33.16 -3.09
C LEU A 755 -24.54 32.93 -2.51
N GLY A 756 -23.70 32.23 -3.26
CA GLY A 756 -22.33 31.87 -2.87
C GLY A 756 -22.21 30.66 -1.94
N GLN A 757 -23.34 30.09 -1.46
CA GLN A 757 -23.32 28.84 -0.70
C GLN A 757 -23.27 27.62 -1.62
N VAL A 758 -22.57 26.58 -1.18
CA VAL A 758 -22.53 25.27 -1.86
C VAL A 758 -23.65 24.41 -1.31
N ARG A 759 -24.54 23.92 -2.17
CA ARG A 759 -25.65 23.02 -1.82
C ARG A 759 -25.53 21.69 -2.55
N GLU A 760 -25.78 20.59 -1.86
CA GLU A 760 -25.89 19.28 -2.50
C GLU A 760 -27.33 19.04 -2.95
N MET A 761 -27.51 18.63 -4.21
CA MET A 761 -28.82 18.27 -4.78
C MET A 761 -28.68 17.20 -5.85
N GLU A 762 -29.81 16.65 -6.31
CA GLU A 762 -29.81 15.73 -7.45
C GLU A 762 -30.01 16.48 -8.75
N ALA A 763 -29.26 16.08 -9.77
CA ALA A 763 -29.39 16.58 -11.12
C ALA A 763 -29.63 15.42 -12.10
N LEU A 764 -30.23 15.72 -13.25
CA LEU A 764 -30.55 14.73 -14.29
C LEU A 764 -29.64 14.89 -15.52
N ARG A 765 -29.08 13.78 -15.98
CA ARG A 765 -28.44 13.69 -17.29
C ARG A 765 -29.50 13.51 -18.40
N ARG A 766 -29.11 13.74 -19.66
CA ARG A 766 -29.97 13.56 -20.85
C ARG A 766 -30.59 12.16 -20.97
N ASN A 767 -29.90 11.14 -20.48
CA ASN A 767 -30.37 9.74 -20.48
C ASN A 767 -31.42 9.45 -19.37
N GLY A 768 -31.75 10.43 -18.52
CA GLY A 768 -32.67 10.27 -17.38
C GLY A 768 -32.01 9.77 -16.10
N GLU A 769 -30.69 9.62 -16.06
CA GLU A 769 -29.94 9.23 -14.88
C GLU A 769 -29.85 10.39 -13.87
N ALA A 770 -30.34 10.16 -12.65
CA ALA A 770 -30.17 11.06 -11.53
C ALA A 770 -28.79 10.86 -10.88
N PHE A 771 -28.07 11.94 -10.63
CA PHE A 771 -26.76 11.91 -9.98
C PHE A 771 -26.59 13.09 -9.02
N PRO A 772 -25.87 12.90 -7.90
CA PRO A 772 -25.69 13.95 -6.91
C PRO A 772 -24.65 14.98 -7.37
N VAL A 773 -24.98 16.26 -7.21
CA VAL A 773 -24.09 17.37 -7.52
C VAL A 773 -24.03 18.38 -6.37
N ALA A 774 -22.88 19.03 -6.25
CA ALA A 774 -22.71 20.22 -5.44
C ALA A 774 -22.86 21.47 -6.33
N LEU A 775 -23.88 22.28 -6.06
CA LEU A 775 -24.22 23.49 -6.80
C LEU A 775 -23.88 24.72 -5.95
N ALA A 776 -23.19 25.70 -6.55
CA ALA A 776 -23.05 27.05 -6.01
C ALA A 776 -23.54 28.06 -7.05
N VAL A 777 -24.36 29.02 -6.64
CA VAL A 777 -24.92 30.06 -7.52
C VAL A 777 -24.44 31.43 -7.05
N SER A 778 -23.88 32.23 -7.97
CA SER A 778 -23.52 33.63 -7.70
C SER A 778 -24.24 34.58 -8.65
N GLU A 779 -24.48 35.81 -8.20
CA GLU A 779 -25.09 36.88 -8.98
C GLU A 779 -24.00 37.84 -9.47
N VAL A 780 -24.06 38.22 -10.75
CA VAL A 780 -23.13 39.16 -11.39
C VAL A 780 -23.92 40.18 -12.21
N GLU A 781 -23.64 41.47 -11.98
CA GLU A 781 -24.25 42.56 -12.74
C GLU A 781 -23.41 42.87 -13.99
N THR A 782 -24.00 42.73 -15.18
CA THR A 782 -23.31 42.99 -16.45
C THR A 782 -24.14 43.93 -17.32
N ARG A 783 -23.63 45.13 -17.62
CA ARG A 783 -24.27 46.13 -18.50
C ARG A 783 -25.74 46.46 -18.14
N GLY A 784 -26.08 46.43 -16.86
CA GLY A 784 -27.45 46.70 -16.36
C GLY A 784 -28.40 45.50 -16.40
N GLU A 785 -27.91 44.30 -16.75
CA GLU A 785 -28.64 43.04 -16.63
C GLU A 785 -28.03 42.17 -15.52
N THR A 786 -28.90 41.62 -14.67
CA THR A 786 -28.51 40.63 -13.66
C THR A 786 -28.34 39.25 -14.32
N VAL A 787 -27.17 38.67 -14.15
CA VAL A 787 -26.81 37.35 -14.66
C VAL A 787 -26.41 36.45 -13.49
N PHE A 788 -26.85 35.19 -13.50
CA PHE A 788 -26.50 34.22 -12.47
C PHE A 788 -25.50 33.21 -13.01
N ILE A 789 -24.47 32.87 -12.23
CA ILE A 789 -23.46 31.87 -12.57
C ILE A 789 -23.64 30.69 -11.63
N ALA A 790 -23.98 29.53 -12.18
CA ALA A 790 -24.07 28.27 -11.49
C ALA A 790 -22.80 27.44 -11.74
N ILE A 791 -22.07 27.14 -10.67
CA ILE A 791 -20.94 26.21 -10.66
C ILE A 791 -21.43 24.89 -10.09
N ILE A 792 -21.26 23.81 -10.85
CA ILE A 792 -21.82 22.49 -10.55
C ILE A 792 -20.69 21.47 -10.59
N ARG A 793 -20.53 20.73 -9.50
CA ARG A 793 -19.55 19.65 -9.37
C ARG A 793 -20.25 18.32 -9.17
N ASP A 794 -19.88 17.32 -9.96
CA ASP A 794 -20.32 15.93 -9.76
C ASP A 794 -19.64 15.36 -8.51
N ILE A 795 -20.45 14.98 -7.50
CA ILE A 795 -19.96 14.43 -6.23
C ILE A 795 -20.22 12.92 -6.10
N THR A 796 -20.60 12.25 -7.19
CA THR A 796 -20.95 10.82 -7.21
C THR A 796 -19.80 9.97 -6.65
N GLU A 797 -18.57 10.18 -7.14
CA GLU A 797 -17.42 9.38 -6.72
C GLU A 797 -17.02 9.68 -5.27
N SER A 798 -17.04 10.94 -4.86
CA SER A 798 -16.77 11.35 -3.48
C SER A 798 -17.77 10.72 -2.50
N ARG A 799 -19.08 10.72 -2.83
CA ARG A 799 -20.11 10.04 -2.04
C ARG A 799 -19.92 8.53 -2.04
N ARG A 800 -19.57 7.93 -3.18
CA ARG A 800 -19.32 6.48 -3.30
C ARG A 800 -18.16 6.05 -2.40
N VAL A 801 -17.04 6.78 -2.45
CA VAL A 801 -15.85 6.52 -1.61
C VAL A 801 -16.17 6.66 -0.13
N ALA A 802 -16.84 7.75 0.27
CA ALA A 802 -17.24 7.96 1.66
C ALA A 802 -18.18 6.84 2.16
N ARG A 803 -19.14 6.42 1.34
CA ARG A 803 -20.06 5.31 1.67
C ARG A 803 -19.33 3.97 1.80
N MET A 804 -18.46 3.64 0.84
CA MET A 804 -17.67 2.40 0.90
C MET A 804 -16.76 2.35 2.12
N GLN A 805 -16.15 3.48 2.49
CA GLN A 805 -15.33 3.58 3.69
C GLN A 805 -16.16 3.31 4.95
N ALA A 806 -17.35 3.91 5.07
CA ALA A 806 -18.24 3.68 6.20
C ALA A 806 -18.74 2.22 6.28
N GLU A 807 -19.16 1.63 5.16
CA GLU A 807 -19.60 0.23 5.09
C GLU A 807 -18.46 -0.75 5.43
N PHE A 808 -17.24 -0.45 4.96
CA PHE A 808 -16.05 -1.23 5.29
C PHE A 808 -15.74 -1.19 6.79
N ILE A 809 -15.71 0.00 7.40
CA ILE A 809 -15.44 0.13 8.84
C ILE A 809 -16.51 -0.58 9.68
N ALA A 810 -17.79 -0.46 9.30
CA ALA A 810 -18.88 -1.15 9.97
C ALA A 810 -18.75 -2.68 9.89
N THR A 811 -18.42 -3.20 8.70
CA THR A 811 -18.20 -4.63 8.46
C THR A 811 -17.00 -5.15 9.25
N VAL A 812 -15.85 -4.49 9.15
CA VAL A 812 -14.63 -4.88 9.88
C VAL A 812 -14.88 -4.88 11.39
N SER A 813 -15.58 -3.87 11.90
CA SER A 813 -15.91 -3.81 13.33
C SER A 813 -16.80 -4.97 13.77
N HIS A 814 -17.79 -5.36 12.97
CA HIS A 814 -18.65 -6.52 13.25
C HIS A 814 -17.86 -7.84 13.21
N GLU A 815 -17.03 -8.02 12.18
CA GLU A 815 -16.19 -9.20 11.99
C GLU A 815 -15.07 -9.31 13.03
N LEU A 816 -14.62 -8.20 13.63
CA LEU A 816 -13.67 -8.20 14.74
C LEU A 816 -14.35 -8.44 16.09
N ARG A 817 -15.57 -7.91 16.30
CA ARG A 817 -16.31 -8.08 17.56
C ARG A 817 -16.68 -9.54 17.81
N THR A 818 -17.13 -10.25 16.78
CA THR A 818 -17.58 -11.64 16.87
C THR A 818 -16.53 -12.61 17.44
N PRO A 819 -15.30 -12.74 16.88
CA PRO A 819 -14.26 -13.58 17.43
C PRO A 819 -13.78 -13.07 18.80
N LEU A 820 -13.78 -11.76 19.04
CA LEU A 820 -13.36 -11.18 20.31
C LEU A 820 -14.32 -11.53 21.46
N THR A 821 -15.63 -11.50 21.20
CA THR A 821 -16.66 -11.97 22.14
C THR A 821 -16.50 -13.47 22.43
N SER A 822 -16.19 -14.27 21.41
CA SER A 822 -15.92 -15.70 21.58
C SER A 822 -14.68 -15.96 22.46
N ILE A 823 -13.56 -15.30 22.16
CA ILE A 823 -12.31 -15.39 22.94
C ILE A 823 -12.55 -14.97 24.39
N LYS A 824 -13.25 -13.85 24.61
CA LYS A 824 -13.61 -13.37 25.95
C LYS A 824 -14.50 -14.38 26.69
N GLY A 825 -15.47 -14.98 26.00
CA GLY A 825 -16.34 -16.03 26.54
C GLY A 825 -15.55 -17.25 27.00
N THR A 826 -14.66 -17.78 26.16
CA THR A 826 -13.79 -18.90 26.51
C THR A 826 -12.86 -18.56 27.68
N LEU A 827 -12.21 -17.39 27.67
CA LEU A 827 -11.35 -16.96 28.78
C LEU A 827 -12.13 -16.83 30.10
N SER A 828 -13.38 -16.36 30.03
CA SER A 828 -14.27 -16.26 31.20
C SER A 828 -14.64 -17.64 31.76
N LEU A 829 -14.84 -18.65 30.91
CA LEU A 829 -15.09 -20.04 31.33
C LEU A 829 -13.85 -20.68 31.96
N ILE A 830 -12.66 -20.40 31.41
CA ILE A 830 -11.38 -20.86 31.96
C ILE A 830 -11.17 -20.25 33.35
N ARG A 831 -11.39 -18.93 33.51
CA ARG A 831 -11.30 -18.25 34.80
C ARG A 831 -12.40 -18.68 35.79
N GLY A 832 -13.58 -19.04 35.28
CA GLY A 832 -14.70 -19.56 36.06
C GLY A 832 -14.51 -21.00 36.57
N GLY A 833 -13.38 -21.64 36.30
CA GLY A 833 -13.03 -22.96 36.83
C GLY A 833 -13.61 -24.15 36.05
N VAL A 834 -14.17 -23.94 34.85
CA VAL A 834 -14.78 -25.01 34.03
C VAL A 834 -13.76 -26.08 33.60
N LEU A 835 -12.48 -25.72 33.50
CA LEU A 835 -11.37 -26.63 33.20
C LEU A 835 -10.54 -27.01 34.45
N GLY A 836 -11.03 -26.69 35.65
CA GLY A 836 -10.30 -26.81 36.92
C GLY A 836 -9.77 -25.48 37.45
N THR A 837 -9.22 -25.49 38.67
CA THR A 837 -8.65 -24.28 39.30
C THR A 837 -7.32 -23.90 38.64
N LEU A 838 -7.22 -22.68 38.14
CA LEU A 838 -5.97 -22.13 37.61
C LEU A 838 -4.96 -21.93 38.75
N ASP A 839 -3.68 -22.15 38.45
CA ASP A 839 -2.59 -21.73 39.34
C ASP A 839 -2.41 -20.20 39.28
N GLU A 840 -1.65 -19.65 40.22
CA GLU A 840 -1.45 -18.19 40.37
C GLU A 840 -0.88 -17.54 39.08
N LYS A 841 -0.13 -18.31 38.29
CA LYS A 841 0.43 -17.89 37.01
C LYS A 841 -0.60 -17.95 35.88
N GLY A 842 -1.44 -18.98 35.85
CA GLY A 842 -2.57 -19.13 34.93
C GLY A 842 -3.60 -18.02 35.10
N GLU A 843 -3.95 -17.66 36.34
CA GLU A 843 -4.86 -16.54 36.64
C GLU A 843 -4.33 -15.21 36.10
N LYS A 844 -3.03 -14.92 36.32
CA LYS A 844 -2.41 -13.69 35.80
C LYS A 844 -2.45 -13.62 34.26
N ILE A 845 -2.20 -14.74 33.57
CA ILE A 845 -2.19 -14.79 32.11
C ILE A 845 -3.61 -14.64 31.54
N VAL A 846 -4.57 -15.38 32.08
CA VAL A 846 -5.98 -15.33 31.65
C VAL A 846 -6.57 -13.96 31.95
N GLY A 847 -6.29 -13.39 33.12
CA GLY A 847 -6.68 -12.03 33.48
C GLY A 847 -6.09 -10.97 32.54
N ALA A 848 -4.83 -11.09 32.16
CA ALA A 848 -4.20 -10.19 31.18
C ALA A 848 -4.82 -10.32 29.78
N ALA A 849 -5.10 -11.55 29.33
CA ALA A 849 -5.75 -11.80 28.05
C ALA A 849 -7.19 -11.23 28.00
N MET A 850 -7.96 -11.38 29.09
CA MET A 850 -9.29 -10.78 29.20
C MET A 850 -9.23 -9.25 29.17
N ALA A 851 -8.31 -8.64 29.91
CA ALA A 851 -8.12 -7.19 29.92
C ALA A 851 -7.76 -6.64 28.53
N ASN A 852 -6.95 -7.36 27.75
CA ASN A 852 -6.64 -7.01 26.38
C ASN A 852 -7.86 -7.15 25.44
N SER A 853 -8.66 -8.20 25.62
CA SER A 853 -9.90 -8.37 24.85
C SER A 853 -10.91 -7.25 25.14
N ASP A 854 -11.06 -6.85 26.40
CA ASP A 854 -11.93 -5.73 26.79
C ASP A 854 -11.43 -4.41 26.19
N ARG A 855 -10.12 -4.18 26.22
CA ARG A 855 -9.49 -3.01 25.60
C ARG A 855 -9.72 -2.95 24.10
N LEU A 856 -9.57 -4.07 23.40
CA LEU A 856 -9.83 -4.16 21.96
C LEU A 856 -11.30 -3.90 21.61
N SER A 857 -12.22 -4.41 22.42
CA SER A 857 -13.66 -4.15 22.22
C SER A 857 -13.97 -2.67 22.37
N GLY A 858 -13.45 -2.03 23.43
CA GLY A 858 -13.62 -0.59 23.64
C GLY A 858 -13.07 0.25 22.50
N LEU A 859 -11.91 -0.11 21.93
CA LEU A 859 -11.34 0.58 20.76
C LEU A 859 -12.23 0.46 19.51
N ILE A 860 -12.80 -0.72 19.27
CA ILE A 860 -13.72 -0.94 18.13
C ILE A 860 -14.97 -0.09 18.31
N ASP A 861 -15.51 -0.04 19.53
CA ASP A 861 -16.68 0.77 19.84
C ASP A 861 -16.37 2.27 19.72
N GLU A 862 -15.20 2.74 20.17
CA GLU A 862 -14.73 4.12 19.98
C GLU A 862 -14.63 4.52 18.49
N ILE A 863 -14.11 3.63 17.63
CA ILE A 863 -14.00 3.87 16.19
C ILE A 863 -15.38 3.96 15.55
N LEU A 864 -16.29 3.05 15.91
CA LEU A 864 -17.66 3.05 15.41
C LEU A 864 -18.46 4.27 15.86
N ASP A 865 -18.33 4.66 17.12
CA ASP A 865 -18.95 5.87 17.65
C ASP A 865 -18.44 7.09 16.90
N LEU A 866 -17.13 7.18 16.65
CA LEU A 866 -16.55 8.29 15.89
C LEU A 866 -17.12 8.36 14.45
N GLU A 867 -17.23 7.23 13.75
CA GLU A 867 -17.80 7.19 12.40
C GLU A 867 -19.27 7.62 12.40
N ARG A 868 -20.07 7.12 13.35
CA ARG A 868 -21.48 7.51 13.51
C ARG A 868 -21.64 9.00 13.82
N LEU A 869 -20.74 9.54 14.64
CA LEU A 869 -20.68 10.96 14.97
C LEU A 869 -20.36 11.80 13.71
N THR A 870 -19.31 11.46 12.95
CA THR A 870 -19.00 12.19 11.71
C THR A 870 -20.04 12.04 10.61
N ALA A 871 -20.81 10.96 10.61
CA ALA A 871 -21.89 10.74 9.67
C ALA A 871 -23.22 11.40 10.08
N GLY A 872 -23.28 12.06 11.25
CA GLY A 872 -24.52 12.65 11.79
C GLY A 872 -25.59 11.60 12.14
N LYS A 873 -25.23 10.33 12.27
CA LYS A 873 -26.17 9.19 12.47
C LYS A 873 -26.28 8.77 13.93
N LEU A 874 -25.60 9.43 14.85
CA LEU A 874 -25.69 9.13 16.28
C LEU A 874 -26.97 9.78 16.86
N THR A 875 -27.88 8.95 17.35
CA THR A 875 -29.06 9.40 18.11
C THR A 875 -28.69 9.54 19.58
N LEU A 876 -28.88 10.72 20.16
CA LEU A 876 -28.67 10.99 21.59
C LEU A 876 -30.01 11.02 22.32
N ASP A 877 -30.10 10.34 23.46
CA ASP A 877 -31.30 10.35 24.30
C ASP A 877 -31.17 11.44 25.37
N ILE A 878 -31.48 12.68 24.98
CA ILE A 878 -31.32 13.84 25.86
C ILE A 878 -32.47 13.89 26.87
N ALA A 879 -32.15 13.65 28.14
CA ALA A 879 -33.11 13.67 29.25
C ALA A 879 -32.59 14.50 30.43
N PRO A 880 -33.49 15.03 31.30
CA PRO A 880 -33.09 15.66 32.56
C PRO A 880 -32.31 14.68 33.44
N CYS A 881 -31.07 15.05 33.78
CA CYS A 881 -30.18 14.24 34.60
C CYS A 881 -29.62 15.04 35.77
N ARG A 882 -29.62 14.46 36.97
CA ARG A 882 -29.02 15.07 38.16
C ARG A 882 -27.49 15.03 38.09
N LEU A 883 -26.88 16.21 38.00
CA LEU A 883 -25.43 16.35 37.82
C LEU A 883 -24.64 15.79 39.00
N ASP A 884 -25.10 16.02 40.23
CA ASP A 884 -24.40 15.57 41.43
C ASP A 884 -24.32 14.03 41.52
N VAL A 885 -25.39 13.35 41.08
CA VAL A 885 -25.44 11.88 40.98
C VAL A 885 -24.50 11.41 39.86
N LEU A 886 -24.56 12.03 38.69
CA LEU A 886 -23.72 11.69 37.54
C LEU A 886 -22.21 11.79 37.86
N VAL A 887 -21.79 12.88 38.51
CA VAL A 887 -20.39 13.10 38.90
C VAL A 887 -19.95 12.08 39.95
N ARG A 888 -20.75 11.84 40.99
CA ARG A 888 -20.42 10.84 42.03
C ARG A 888 -20.32 9.43 41.45
N GLN A 889 -21.25 9.05 40.59
CA GLN A 889 -21.23 7.74 39.92
C GLN A 889 -20.00 7.61 39.01
N SER A 890 -19.63 8.66 38.29
CA SER A 890 -18.44 8.65 37.42
C SER A 890 -17.14 8.50 38.22
N VAL A 891 -17.04 9.12 39.40
CA VAL A 891 -15.91 8.94 40.32
C VAL A 891 -15.89 7.52 40.89
N GLU A 892 -17.03 7.01 41.33
CA GLU A 892 -17.17 5.66 41.90
C GLU A 892 -16.74 4.57 40.91
N VAL A 893 -17.21 4.65 39.66
CA VAL A 893 -16.85 3.68 38.60
C VAL A 893 -15.35 3.69 38.29
N ASN A 894 -14.67 4.82 38.51
CA ASN A 894 -13.23 4.97 38.23
C ASN A 894 -12.33 4.71 39.46
N HIS A 895 -12.89 4.50 40.66
CA HIS A 895 -12.09 4.24 41.87
C HIS A 895 -11.16 3.04 41.71
N GLY A 896 -11.70 1.90 41.27
CA GLY A 896 -10.90 0.69 41.04
C GLY A 896 -9.85 0.82 39.93
N TYR A 897 -9.99 1.78 39.02
CA TYR A 897 -8.96 2.11 38.03
C TYR A 897 -7.85 2.95 38.66
N ALA A 898 -8.20 3.96 39.46
CA ALA A 898 -7.26 4.81 40.17
C ALA A 898 -6.39 4.04 41.18
N ASP A 899 -6.98 3.08 41.90
CA ASP A 899 -6.25 2.21 42.83
C ASP A 899 -5.11 1.43 42.17
N ARG A 900 -5.27 1.05 40.89
CA ARG A 900 -4.23 0.32 40.13
C ARG A 900 -3.00 1.18 39.82
N PHE A 901 -3.17 2.50 39.78
CA PHE A 901 -2.09 3.48 39.59
C PHE A 901 -1.65 4.10 40.93
N GLY A 902 -2.24 3.68 42.05
CA GLY A 902 -2.00 4.26 43.38
C GLY A 902 -2.38 5.74 43.48
N VAL A 903 -3.35 6.19 42.68
CA VAL A 903 -3.85 7.58 42.64
C VAL A 903 -5.17 7.65 43.40
N GLN A 904 -5.37 8.70 44.20
CA GLN A 904 -6.62 8.94 44.93
C GLN A 904 -7.60 9.76 44.09
N LEU A 905 -8.89 9.41 44.11
CA LEU A 905 -9.96 10.23 43.53
C LEU A 905 -10.72 10.94 44.64
N ALA A 906 -11.00 12.23 44.47
CA ALA A 906 -11.80 13.00 45.41
C ALA A 906 -12.75 13.96 44.68
N VAL A 907 -13.94 14.14 45.23
CA VAL A 907 -14.84 15.24 44.82
C VAL A 907 -14.50 16.47 45.64
N GLU A 908 -14.16 17.57 44.98
CA GLU A 908 -13.76 18.82 45.61
C GLU A 908 -14.93 19.80 45.70
N GLY A 909 -15.24 20.23 46.93
CA GLY A 909 -16.33 21.18 47.21
C GLY A 909 -17.74 20.55 47.22
N LYS A 910 -18.77 21.40 47.35
CA LYS A 910 -20.18 20.98 47.27
C LYS A 910 -20.64 21.01 45.81
N LEU A 911 -21.02 19.84 45.28
CA LEU A 911 -21.58 19.73 43.93
C LEU A 911 -22.93 20.47 43.84
N PRO A 912 -23.21 21.21 42.75
CA PRO A 912 -24.50 21.83 42.53
C PRO A 912 -25.61 20.78 42.36
N GLU A 913 -26.68 20.89 43.13
CA GLU A 913 -27.89 20.06 43.01
C GLU A 913 -28.80 20.62 41.91
N VAL A 914 -28.44 20.37 40.65
CA VAL A 914 -29.13 20.89 39.46
C VAL A 914 -29.32 19.80 38.41
N GLU A 915 -30.33 19.97 37.56
CA GLU A 915 -30.60 19.09 36.42
C GLU A 915 -30.01 19.67 35.12
N VAL A 916 -29.34 18.80 34.38
CA VAL A 916 -28.75 19.09 33.07
C VAL A 916 -29.44 18.26 31.99
N ALA A 917 -29.63 18.82 30.80
CA ALA A 917 -30.25 18.13 29.68
C ALA A 917 -29.18 17.40 28.87
N VAL A 918 -28.96 16.12 29.16
CA VAL A 918 -27.88 15.32 28.56
C VAL A 918 -28.32 13.87 28.37
N ASP A 919 -27.63 13.15 27.49
CA ASP A 919 -27.65 11.69 27.50
C ASP A 919 -26.77 11.21 28.67
N GLN A 920 -27.40 10.59 29.68
CA GLN A 920 -26.72 10.19 30.92
C GLN A 920 -25.53 9.25 30.66
N PHE A 921 -25.66 8.33 29.70
CA PHE A 921 -24.62 7.37 29.37
C PHE A 921 -23.44 8.06 28.68
N ARG A 922 -23.71 8.91 27.68
CA ARG A 922 -22.68 9.66 26.95
C ARG A 922 -22.00 10.72 27.80
N ALA A 923 -22.74 11.40 28.67
CA ALA A 923 -22.17 12.34 29.64
C ALA A 923 -21.25 11.62 30.65
N GLY A 924 -21.64 10.43 31.13
CA GLY A 924 -20.78 9.58 31.96
C GLY A 924 -19.51 9.12 31.24
N GLN A 925 -19.61 8.83 29.93
CA GLN A 925 -18.46 8.47 29.09
C GLN A 925 -17.44 9.61 29.00
N ILE A 926 -17.90 10.87 28.84
CA ILE A 926 -17.01 12.05 28.84
C ILE A 926 -16.26 12.15 30.17
N LEU A 927 -16.98 12.07 31.30
CA LEU A 927 -16.37 12.18 32.63
C LEU A 927 -15.40 11.04 32.92
N SER A 928 -15.76 9.81 32.57
CA SER A 928 -14.87 8.65 32.74
C SER A 928 -13.58 8.78 31.91
N ASN A 929 -13.66 9.35 30.70
CA ASN A 929 -12.50 9.60 29.86
C ASN A 929 -11.59 10.70 30.45
N TYR A 930 -12.18 11.77 31.01
CA TYR A 930 -11.37 12.82 31.66
C TYR A 930 -10.71 12.30 32.95
N ILE A 931 -11.44 11.56 33.79
CA ILE A 931 -10.91 10.99 35.05
C ILE A 931 -9.82 9.96 34.77
N SER A 932 -10.04 9.02 33.84
CA SER A 932 -9.04 7.99 33.53
C SER A 932 -7.77 8.55 32.90
N ASN A 933 -7.87 9.62 32.09
CA ASN A 933 -6.70 10.35 31.60
C ASN A 933 -5.96 11.05 32.74
N ALA A 934 -6.67 11.78 33.61
CA ALA A 934 -6.09 12.44 34.77
C ALA A 934 -5.32 11.47 35.68
N VAL A 935 -5.91 10.30 35.97
CA VAL A 935 -5.26 9.22 36.75
C VAL A 935 -4.00 8.72 36.07
N LYS A 936 -4.07 8.44 34.76
CA LYS A 936 -2.98 7.85 34.00
C LYS A 936 -1.74 8.74 33.91
N PHE A 937 -1.93 10.06 33.93
CA PHE A 937 -0.84 11.04 33.85
C PHE A 937 -0.42 11.61 35.22
N SER A 938 -1.05 11.15 36.30
CA SER A 938 -0.66 11.47 37.68
C SER A 938 0.37 10.48 38.22
N ASP A 939 1.23 10.94 39.13
CA ASP A 939 2.17 10.08 39.84
C ASP A 939 1.49 9.34 41.01
N GLU A 940 2.10 8.22 41.46
CA GLU A 940 1.61 7.43 42.60
C GLU A 940 1.52 8.29 43.87
N GLY A 941 0.39 8.19 44.59
CA GLY A 941 0.08 8.95 45.80
C GLY A 941 -0.53 10.34 45.56
N GLN A 942 -0.65 10.79 44.30
CA GLN A 942 -1.35 12.04 43.98
C GLN A 942 -2.88 11.89 44.07
N THR A 943 -3.57 13.02 44.19
CA THR A 943 -5.04 13.08 44.19
C THR A 943 -5.54 13.80 42.94
N VAL A 944 -6.40 13.13 42.17
CA VAL A 944 -7.18 13.74 41.09
C VAL A 944 -8.50 14.23 41.67
N THR A 945 -8.80 15.52 41.46
CA THR A 945 -10.02 16.15 41.99
C THR A 945 -11.04 16.39 40.90
N VAL A 946 -12.32 16.13 41.22
CA VAL A 946 -13.46 16.45 40.36
C VAL A 946 -14.32 17.49 41.07
N SER A 947 -14.54 18.65 40.44
CA SER A 947 -15.39 19.72 40.95
C SER A 947 -16.43 20.14 39.91
N ALA A 948 -17.48 20.83 40.35
CA ALA A 948 -18.49 21.37 39.45
C ALA A 948 -18.92 22.77 39.89
N GLU A 949 -19.05 23.69 38.93
CA GLU A 949 -19.40 25.09 39.16
C GLU A 949 -20.55 25.52 38.24
N LYS A 950 -21.61 26.09 38.82
CA LYS A 950 -22.73 26.64 38.05
C LYS A 950 -22.27 27.91 37.33
N ARG A 951 -22.49 27.99 36.02
CA ARG A 951 -22.26 29.17 35.18
C ARG A 951 -23.60 29.65 34.60
N ARG A 952 -23.60 30.77 33.88
CA ARG A 952 -24.82 31.32 33.29
C ARG A 952 -25.33 30.39 32.18
N GLY A 953 -26.42 29.67 32.43
CA GLY A 953 -27.08 28.76 31.46
C GLY A 953 -26.46 27.35 31.34
N ALA A 954 -25.39 27.04 32.06
CA ALA A 954 -24.72 25.75 32.01
C ALA A 954 -24.01 25.43 33.33
N VAL A 955 -23.59 24.18 33.52
CA VAL A 955 -22.73 23.78 34.64
C VAL A 955 -21.43 23.23 34.10
N ARG A 956 -20.30 23.72 34.62
CA ARG A 956 -18.97 23.26 34.23
C ARG A 956 -18.48 22.22 35.23
N VAL A 957 -18.20 21.01 34.75
CA VAL A 957 -17.51 19.97 35.52
C VAL A 957 -16.02 20.03 35.16
N VAL A 958 -15.15 20.03 36.17
CA VAL A 958 -13.70 20.16 36.01
C VAL A 958 -13.02 18.95 36.66
N VAL A 959 -12.12 18.31 35.92
CA VAL A 959 -11.25 17.24 36.40
C VAL A 959 -9.82 17.78 36.42
N THR A 960 -9.18 17.74 37.58
CA THR A 960 -7.84 18.30 37.82
C THR A 960 -6.86 17.21 38.23
N ASP A 961 -5.73 17.12 37.54
CA ASP A 961 -4.56 16.33 37.92
C ASP A 961 -3.36 17.20 38.29
N ARG A 962 -2.36 16.59 38.94
CA ARG A 962 -1.07 17.24 39.28
C ARG A 962 0.11 16.52 38.60
N GLY A 963 -0.16 15.99 37.41
CA GLY A 963 0.79 15.19 36.65
C GLY A 963 1.80 16.01 35.85
N GLN A 964 2.37 15.38 34.83
CA GLN A 964 3.37 15.99 33.94
C GLN A 964 2.88 17.18 33.10
N GLY A 965 1.56 17.39 33.00
CA GLY A 965 0.98 18.44 32.16
C GLY A 965 1.17 18.22 30.66
N ILE A 966 0.74 19.20 29.85
CA ILE A 966 0.72 19.11 28.38
C ILE A 966 1.60 20.24 27.79
N PRO A 967 2.61 19.91 26.97
CA PRO A 967 3.46 20.92 26.33
C PRO A 967 2.68 21.84 25.38
N GLU A 968 3.02 23.13 25.36
CA GLU A 968 2.29 24.18 24.62
C GLU A 968 2.15 23.87 23.11
N LYS A 969 3.17 23.26 22.51
CA LYS A 969 3.17 22.81 21.11
C LYS A 969 2.03 21.84 20.75
N PHE A 970 1.46 21.14 21.74
CA PHE A 970 0.39 20.15 21.56
C PHE A 970 -1.01 20.68 21.91
N HIS A 971 -1.14 21.90 22.44
CA HIS A 971 -2.43 22.44 22.88
C HIS A 971 -3.45 22.52 21.74
N GLY A 972 -3.01 22.90 20.53
CA GLY A 972 -3.85 22.97 19.34
C GLY A 972 -4.23 21.61 18.71
N ALA A 973 -3.66 20.50 19.20
CA ALA A 973 -3.84 19.16 18.62
C ALA A 973 -4.57 18.18 19.55
N ILE A 974 -4.72 18.47 20.85
CA ILE A 974 -5.15 17.47 21.83
C ILE A 974 -6.58 16.92 21.63
N PHE A 975 -7.47 17.71 21.03
CA PHE A 975 -8.82 17.28 20.65
C PHE A 975 -8.92 16.80 19.19
N LYS A 976 -7.80 16.71 18.44
CA LYS A 976 -7.79 16.14 17.09
C LYS A 976 -7.73 14.61 17.16
N LYS A 977 -8.31 13.97 16.14
CA LYS A 977 -8.34 12.51 16.00
C LYS A 977 -6.91 11.95 15.97
N PHE A 978 -6.66 10.88 16.72
CA PHE A 978 -5.38 10.16 16.79
C PHE A 978 -4.18 10.98 17.28
N SER A 979 -4.41 12.09 17.98
CA SER A 979 -3.32 12.91 18.51
C SER A 979 -2.71 12.28 19.77
N GLN A 980 -1.39 12.03 19.75
CA GLN A 980 -0.61 11.56 20.90
C GLN A 980 0.71 12.34 21.00
N THR A 981 1.20 12.57 22.22
CA THR A 981 2.52 13.13 22.52
C THR A 981 3.65 12.11 22.23
N ASP A 982 4.86 12.58 21.92
CA ASP A 982 6.01 11.86 21.33
C ASP A 982 6.25 10.38 21.75
N ALA A 983 6.79 9.60 20.80
CA ALA A 983 6.98 8.14 20.88
C ALA A 983 7.87 7.61 22.02
N SER A 984 8.58 8.47 22.77
CA SER A 984 9.45 8.06 23.88
C SER A 984 8.68 7.59 25.12
N ASP A 985 7.44 8.06 25.33
CA ASP A 985 6.58 7.67 26.47
C ASP A 985 5.58 6.55 26.18
N THR A 986 5.58 6.04 24.94
CA THR A 986 4.69 4.93 24.51
C THR A 986 4.89 3.65 25.32
N ARG A 987 6.04 3.48 25.99
CA ARG A 987 6.32 2.32 26.85
C ARG A 987 5.66 2.37 28.23
N LYS A 988 5.19 3.53 28.70
CA LYS A 988 4.53 3.65 30.03
C LYS A 988 3.01 3.88 29.96
N SER A 989 2.49 4.49 28.89
CA SER A 989 1.13 5.05 28.92
C SER A 989 0.34 4.86 27.60
N GLY A 990 -0.09 3.63 27.29
CA GLY A 990 -0.89 3.34 26.07
C GLY A 990 -2.30 3.95 26.10
N GLY A 991 -2.60 4.89 25.20
CA GLY A 991 -3.96 5.44 24.95
C GLY A 991 -4.32 5.34 23.47
N SER A 992 -5.61 5.47 23.10
CA SER A 992 -6.08 5.39 21.71
C SER A 992 -5.87 6.69 20.92
N GLY A 993 -5.82 7.84 21.61
CA GLY A 993 -5.85 9.16 20.98
C GLY A 993 -7.22 9.54 20.39
N LEU A 994 -8.26 8.75 20.65
CA LEU A 994 -9.63 8.98 20.16
C LEU A 994 -10.56 9.56 21.24
N GLY A 995 -10.36 9.17 22.51
CA GLY A 995 -11.26 9.53 23.60
C GLY A 995 -11.58 11.03 23.70
N LEU A 996 -10.57 11.90 23.73
CA LEU A 996 -10.80 13.35 23.88
C LEU A 996 -11.53 13.96 22.68
N ALA A 997 -11.27 13.48 21.46
CA ALA A 997 -11.99 13.91 20.27
C ALA A 997 -13.48 13.50 20.33
N ILE A 998 -13.76 12.26 20.76
CA ILE A 998 -15.12 11.77 20.99
C ILE A 998 -15.81 12.59 22.09
N SER A 999 -15.12 12.89 23.19
CA SER A 999 -15.68 13.68 24.29
C SER A 999 -16.07 15.10 23.85
N LYS A 1000 -15.27 15.73 22.99
CA LYS A 1000 -15.58 17.03 22.40
C LYS A 1000 -16.84 16.96 21.52
N GLU A 1001 -16.92 15.95 20.66
CA GLU A 1001 -18.03 15.81 19.73
C GLU A 1001 -19.35 15.49 20.45
N LEU A 1002 -19.33 14.57 21.42
CA LEU A 1002 -20.49 14.26 22.27
C LEU A 1002 -20.96 15.49 23.05
N ALA A 1003 -20.04 16.26 23.64
CA ALA A 1003 -20.39 17.49 24.35
C ALA A 1003 -21.06 18.51 23.41
N ASN A 1004 -20.52 18.72 22.21
CA ASN A 1004 -21.07 19.64 21.23
C ASN A 1004 -22.49 19.24 20.79
N GLN A 1005 -22.72 17.95 20.51
CA GLN A 1005 -24.06 17.46 20.12
C GLN A 1005 -25.09 17.54 21.26
N MET A 1006 -24.65 17.54 22.52
CA MET A 1006 -25.49 17.81 23.69
C MET A 1006 -25.63 19.31 24.01
N GLY A 1007 -25.20 20.22 23.11
CA GLY A 1007 -25.25 21.67 23.33
C GLY A 1007 -24.26 22.19 24.37
N GLY A 1008 -23.26 21.38 24.73
CA GLY A 1008 -22.19 21.67 25.67
C GLY A 1008 -20.91 22.18 25.03
N ARG A 1009 -19.90 22.48 25.87
CA ARG A 1009 -18.56 22.88 25.43
C ARG A 1009 -17.48 22.18 26.24
N VAL A 1010 -16.30 22.02 25.66
CA VAL A 1010 -15.14 21.45 26.35
C VAL A 1010 -13.93 22.35 26.24
N GLY A 1011 -13.00 22.18 27.16
CA GLY A 1011 -11.69 22.78 27.07
C GLY A 1011 -10.75 22.26 28.15
N PHE A 1012 -9.56 22.85 28.21
CA PHE A 1012 -8.56 22.48 29.20
C PHE A 1012 -7.63 23.67 29.50
N VAL A 1013 -6.90 23.55 30.60
CA VAL A 1013 -5.78 24.42 30.97
C VAL A 1013 -4.67 23.52 31.49
N SER A 1014 -3.45 23.65 30.99
CA SER A 1014 -2.32 22.83 31.46
C SER A 1014 -1.00 23.56 31.26
N HIS A 1015 -0.08 23.35 32.21
CA HIS A 1015 1.31 23.79 32.12
C HIS A 1015 2.21 22.57 32.33
N GLU A 1016 3.31 22.49 31.59
CA GLU A 1016 4.25 21.37 31.67
C GLU A 1016 4.88 21.32 33.07
N GLY A 1017 4.76 20.16 33.74
CA GLY A 1017 5.22 19.93 35.11
C GLY A 1017 4.23 20.32 36.23
N GLU A 1018 3.08 20.95 35.93
CA GLU A 1018 2.10 21.41 36.93
C GLU A 1018 0.74 20.69 36.85
N GLY A 1019 0.58 19.76 35.91
CA GLY A 1019 -0.65 18.99 35.68
C GLY A 1019 -1.60 19.61 34.65
N ALA A 1020 -2.78 19.00 34.49
CA ALA A 1020 -3.82 19.47 33.60
C ALA A 1020 -5.19 19.60 34.28
N ARG A 1021 -5.99 20.52 33.77
CA ARG A 1021 -7.39 20.75 34.15
C ARG A 1021 -8.26 20.64 32.92
N PHE A 1022 -8.99 19.54 32.80
CA PHE A 1022 -9.98 19.35 31.72
C PHE A 1022 -11.37 19.70 32.21
N TRP A 1023 -12.17 20.33 31.36
CA TRP A 1023 -13.52 20.72 31.72
C TRP A 1023 -14.54 20.48 30.60
N VAL A 1024 -15.78 20.24 31.01
CA VAL A 1024 -16.95 20.10 30.14
C VAL A 1024 -18.11 20.91 30.73
N GLU A 1025 -18.84 21.61 29.86
CA GLU A 1025 -20.06 22.36 30.18
C GLU A 1025 -21.28 21.58 29.70
N PHE A 1026 -22.24 21.36 30.59
CA PHE A 1026 -23.55 20.80 30.25
C PHE A 1026 -24.66 21.86 30.42
N PRO A 1027 -25.61 21.98 29.48
CA PRO A 1027 -26.69 22.95 29.58
C PRO A 1027 -27.66 22.59 30.72
N LEU A 1028 -28.17 23.62 31.41
CA LEU A 1028 -29.18 23.46 32.46
C LEU A 1028 -30.57 23.20 31.84
N CYS A 1029 -31.39 22.37 32.47
CA CYS A 1029 -32.78 22.15 32.03
C CYS A 1029 -33.65 23.43 32.09
N GLU A 1030 -33.25 24.44 32.86
CA GLU A 1030 -33.98 25.72 33.03
C GLU A 1030 -33.88 26.64 31.81
N THR A 1031 -32.91 26.44 30.92
CA THR A 1031 -32.85 27.13 29.62
C THR A 1031 -33.61 26.28 28.61
N GLY A 1032 -34.79 26.73 28.17
CA GLY A 1032 -35.58 26.07 27.13
C GLY A 1032 -34.82 25.99 25.82
N ILE A 1033 -33.98 24.97 25.66
CA ILE A 1033 -33.31 24.65 24.41
C ILE A 1033 -34.32 23.83 23.60
N ASP A 1034 -34.89 24.48 22.59
CA ASP A 1034 -35.55 23.81 21.49
C ASP A 1034 -34.48 23.09 20.65
N VAL A 1035 -34.28 21.80 20.91
CA VAL A 1035 -33.23 20.98 20.26
C VAL A 1035 -33.60 20.62 18.81
N THR A 1036 -34.68 21.16 18.25
CA THR A 1036 -35.06 20.91 16.84
C THR A 1036 -34.49 21.91 15.84
N GLY A 1037 -33.91 23.03 16.28
CA GLY A 1037 -33.49 24.13 15.38
C GLY A 1037 -32.01 24.19 14.95
N ALA A 1038 -31.15 23.26 15.36
CA ALA A 1038 -29.69 23.37 15.16
C ALA A 1038 -29.08 22.38 14.14
N PHE A 1039 -29.90 21.69 13.34
CA PHE A 1039 -29.43 20.73 12.32
C PHE A 1039 -29.39 21.28 10.89
N GLU A 1040 -29.22 22.60 10.71
CA GLU A 1040 -29.06 23.21 9.37
C GLU A 1040 -27.66 23.75 9.04
N HIS A 1041 -26.66 23.66 9.92
CA HIS A 1041 -25.29 24.04 9.57
C HIS A 1041 -24.23 23.13 10.21
N ALA A 1042 -23.78 22.13 9.44
CA ALA A 1042 -22.41 21.61 9.42
C ALA A 1042 -22.18 20.79 8.14
#